data_AF-A0A5D2NFH7-F1
#
_entry.id   AF-A0A5D2NFH7-F1
#
_cell.length_a   1.000
_cell.length_b   1.000
_cell.length_c   1.000
_cell.angle_alpha   90.00
_cell.angle_beta   90.00
_cell.angle_gamma   90.00
#
_symmetry.space_group_name_H-M   'P 1'
#
loop_
_entity.id
_entity.type
_entity.pdbx_description
1 polymer ?
#
loop_
_entity_poly.entity_id
_entity_poly.type
_entity_poly.pdbx_seq_one_letter_code
_entity_poly.pdbx_strand_id
1 'polypeptide(L)'
;MEDSTLDLFLAGTDNAILMIEGYCDFLPEEKLLEAVQVGQGAVREICSAVKALVMKCGKPKMLDAIRLPPPELYRLVEKIAGDELHNVLQIKSKIPRRKAISLLEEKVINRLTDKGYISIEGLSGSGETIQDLIDEEDEDEEIVVDGEVDEGDVHIKPGSRKSTPLFTEVDVKLVFKEVSSKILRRRIVEGGKRSDGRSPEDIRPITSSCGLLPRAHGSALFTRGETQSLAVVTLGDKQMAQKLDNLANVEEFKRFYLQYSFPPSSVGEVGRMGAPSRREIGHGTLAERALEPILPTEDAFPYTIRVESTITESNGSSSMASVCGGCLALQDAGVPLKCSIAGIAMGLVLDTHEFGGDGTPLILSDITGAEDASGDMDFKVAGNEDGITAFQMDIKVEGITLPVMREALLQARDGRRRILAEMMKCSPPPAKSLSKYAPLIHIMKVAPEKVNMIIGSGGKKVKSIIEETGVEAIDTQDDGIVKITAKDLSSLEKSKSIISSLTMVPTVGDIYRNCEIKSIVPYGVFVEIAPGREGLCHISELTSDWLAKAEDAFKVGERVDVKLTEVNDKGQLRLSRRALLPVPETSPEDPSSKQLTGNPDVVVIADSGKASDEGAPQKYVSVPKAEGLAEEKIDRAKVKSSATKVATSSKSNSAETTLLPRKKVFKRVKKSVSKAVTGVSSNDGE
;
A
#
# COMPACT_ATOMS: atom_id res chain seq x y z
N MET A 1 -18.00 2.01 -8.59
CA MET A 1 -16.92 1.20 -7.99
C MET A 1 -15.90 2.10 -7.29
N GLU A 2 -15.68 3.32 -7.78
CA GLU A 2 -14.84 4.34 -7.11
C GLU A 2 -15.14 4.51 -5.60
N ASP A 3 -16.41 4.55 -5.19
CA ASP A 3 -16.81 4.64 -3.77
C ASP A 3 -16.83 3.30 -3.00
N SER A 4 -16.25 2.22 -3.54
CA SER A 4 -16.31 0.87 -2.93
C SER A 4 -15.17 0.65 -1.93
N THR A 5 -15.50 0.21 -0.72
CA THR A 5 -14.51 -0.25 0.28
C THR A 5 -14.03 -1.68 0.05
N LEU A 6 -14.49 -2.35 -1.03
CA LEU A 6 -14.11 -3.69 -1.44
C LEU A 6 -14.01 -3.78 -2.97
N ASP A 7 -12.89 -4.31 -3.46
CA ASP A 7 -12.73 -4.92 -4.78
C ASP A 7 -12.58 -6.44 -4.58
N LEU A 8 -13.28 -7.25 -5.37
CA LEU A 8 -13.41 -8.69 -5.14
C LEU A 8 -13.66 -9.48 -6.42
N PHE A 9 -12.68 -10.34 -6.77
CA PHE A 9 -12.77 -11.33 -7.82
C PHE A 9 -12.94 -12.72 -7.18
N LEU A 10 -13.93 -13.49 -7.65
CA LEU A 10 -14.24 -14.82 -7.12
C LEU A 10 -14.53 -15.77 -8.30
N ALA A 11 -13.87 -16.93 -8.30
CA ALA A 11 -14.06 -17.99 -9.28
C ALA A 11 -14.35 -19.33 -8.58
N GLY A 12 -15.17 -20.19 -9.20
CA GLY A 12 -15.60 -21.44 -8.59
C GLY A 12 -16.40 -22.35 -9.53
N THR A 13 -16.85 -23.47 -8.98
CA THR A 13 -17.91 -24.32 -9.55
C THR A 13 -19.27 -23.88 -9.00
N ASP A 14 -20.35 -24.59 -9.35
CA ASP A 14 -21.65 -24.38 -8.70
C ASP A 14 -21.68 -24.82 -7.22
N ASN A 15 -20.73 -25.66 -6.80
CA ASN A 15 -20.68 -26.23 -5.45
C ASN A 15 -19.55 -25.65 -4.59
N ALA A 16 -18.37 -25.44 -5.17
CA ALA A 16 -17.14 -25.02 -4.48
C ALA A 16 -16.61 -23.67 -5.00
N ILE A 17 -15.91 -22.95 -4.13
CA ILE A 17 -15.08 -21.81 -4.54
C ILE A 17 -13.69 -22.37 -4.86
N LEU A 18 -13.04 -21.84 -5.90
CA LEU A 18 -11.71 -22.29 -6.36
C LEU A 18 -10.64 -21.21 -6.22
N MET A 19 -10.98 -19.95 -6.45
CA MET A 19 -10.05 -18.83 -6.26
C MET A 19 -10.79 -17.58 -5.78
N ILE A 20 -10.16 -16.82 -4.89
CA ILE A 20 -10.55 -15.46 -4.52
C ILE A 20 -9.32 -14.54 -4.54
N GLU A 21 -9.47 -13.35 -5.11
CA GLU A 21 -8.52 -12.23 -5.01
C GLU A 21 -9.32 -10.99 -4.62
N GLY A 22 -8.93 -10.26 -3.57
CA GLY A 22 -9.66 -9.07 -3.16
C GLY A 22 -8.89 -8.10 -2.28
N TYR A 23 -9.29 -6.83 -2.35
CA TYR A 23 -8.61 -5.69 -1.76
C TYR A 23 -9.65 -4.78 -1.09
N CYS A 24 -9.36 -4.23 0.07
CA CYS A 24 -10.35 -3.49 0.86
C CYS A 24 -9.73 -2.45 1.82
N ASP A 25 -10.54 -1.47 2.23
CA ASP A 25 -10.15 -0.49 3.26
C ASP A 25 -10.64 -0.99 4.63
N PHE A 26 -9.82 -1.83 5.26
CA PHE A 26 -10.01 -2.36 6.62
C PHE A 26 -11.37 -3.01 6.89
N LEU A 27 -11.77 -3.96 6.03
CA LEU A 27 -13.00 -4.73 6.25
C LEU A 27 -12.80 -5.89 7.25
N PRO A 28 -13.74 -6.13 8.17
CA PRO A 28 -13.68 -7.24 9.11
C PRO A 28 -13.98 -8.58 8.44
N GLU A 29 -13.44 -9.67 9.01
CA GLU A 29 -13.56 -11.03 8.49
C GLU A 29 -15.02 -11.45 8.19
N GLU A 30 -16.00 -11.05 9.00
CA GLU A 30 -17.42 -11.38 8.79
C GLU A 30 -18.00 -10.72 7.53
N LYS A 31 -17.65 -9.45 7.25
CA LYS A 31 -18.14 -8.73 6.06
C LYS A 31 -17.52 -9.27 4.78
N LEU A 32 -16.28 -9.76 4.87
CA LEU A 32 -15.62 -10.47 3.79
C LEU A 32 -16.40 -11.75 3.42
N LEU A 33 -16.77 -12.56 4.41
CA LEU A 33 -17.53 -13.79 4.22
C LEU A 33 -18.94 -13.55 3.65
N GLU A 34 -19.61 -12.46 4.05
CA GLU A 34 -20.88 -12.03 3.43
C GLU A 34 -20.70 -11.74 1.93
N ALA A 35 -19.66 -10.99 1.55
CA ALA A 35 -19.37 -10.69 0.15
C ALA A 35 -19.00 -11.94 -0.66
N VAL A 36 -18.23 -12.86 -0.07
CA VAL A 36 -17.89 -14.17 -0.66
C VAL A 36 -19.13 -15.03 -0.88
N GLN A 37 -20.10 -15.03 0.05
CA GLN A 37 -21.37 -15.73 -0.10
C GLN A 37 -22.22 -15.16 -1.24
N VAL A 38 -22.27 -13.83 -1.39
CA VAL A 38 -22.95 -13.16 -2.52
C VAL A 38 -22.27 -13.50 -3.85
N GLY A 39 -20.94 -13.47 -3.90
CA GLY A 39 -20.16 -13.85 -5.09
C GLY A 39 -20.38 -15.30 -5.52
N GLN A 40 -20.46 -16.25 -4.58
CA GLN A 40 -20.79 -17.64 -4.89
C GLN A 40 -22.20 -17.78 -5.51
N GLY A 41 -23.15 -16.93 -5.12
CA GLY A 41 -24.47 -16.86 -5.74
C GLY A 41 -24.39 -16.51 -7.24
N ALA A 42 -23.66 -15.45 -7.58
CA ALA A 42 -23.47 -15.03 -8.97
C ALA A 42 -22.70 -16.09 -9.79
N VAL A 43 -21.69 -16.75 -9.22
CA VAL A 43 -20.96 -17.84 -9.88
C VAL A 43 -21.88 -19.01 -10.23
N ARG A 44 -22.81 -19.40 -9.35
CA ARG A 44 -23.81 -20.46 -9.65
C ARG A 44 -24.68 -20.12 -10.86
N GLU A 45 -25.13 -18.87 -10.99
CA GLU A 45 -25.90 -18.43 -12.16
C GLU A 45 -25.09 -18.51 -13.46
N ILE A 46 -23.83 -18.07 -13.42
CA ILE A 46 -22.90 -18.17 -14.55
C ILE A 46 -22.62 -19.63 -14.91
N CYS A 47 -22.32 -20.49 -13.94
CA CYS A 47 -22.13 -21.93 -14.14
C CYS A 47 -23.38 -22.59 -14.76
N SER A 48 -24.58 -22.23 -14.31
CA SER A 48 -25.85 -22.71 -14.87
C SER A 48 -26.02 -22.29 -16.34
N ALA A 49 -25.76 -21.01 -16.67
CA ALA A 49 -25.81 -20.50 -18.04
C ALA A 49 -24.79 -21.18 -18.96
N VAL A 50 -23.56 -21.42 -18.48
CA VAL A 50 -22.51 -22.15 -19.21
C VAL A 50 -22.90 -23.62 -19.42
N LYS A 51 -23.44 -24.31 -18.41
CA LYS A 51 -23.98 -25.68 -18.55
C LYS A 51 -25.11 -25.72 -19.59
N ALA A 52 -26.01 -24.73 -19.60
CA ALA A 52 -27.07 -24.60 -20.60
C ALA A 52 -26.56 -24.33 -22.03
N LEU A 53 -25.41 -23.67 -22.19
CA LEU A 53 -24.76 -23.51 -23.49
C LEU A 53 -24.06 -24.80 -23.94
N VAL A 54 -23.36 -25.49 -23.03
CA VAL A 54 -22.72 -26.79 -23.30
C VAL A 54 -23.75 -27.86 -23.70
N MET A 55 -24.95 -27.85 -23.12
CA MET A 55 -26.05 -28.74 -23.56
C MET A 55 -26.59 -28.43 -24.96
N LYS A 56 -26.35 -27.22 -25.51
CA LYS A 56 -26.80 -26.82 -26.86
C LYS A 56 -25.74 -27.05 -27.94
N CYS A 57 -24.47 -26.81 -27.64
CA CYS A 57 -23.38 -26.83 -28.63
C CYS A 57 -22.02 -27.26 -28.08
N GLY A 58 -21.99 -28.01 -26.98
CA GLY A 58 -20.76 -28.57 -26.42
C GLY A 58 -20.16 -29.66 -27.32
N LYS A 59 -18.83 -29.68 -27.45
CA LYS A 59 -18.10 -30.77 -28.10
C LYS A 59 -17.99 -31.99 -27.15
N PRO A 60 -17.87 -33.23 -27.68
CA PRO A 60 -17.59 -34.41 -26.87
C PRO A 60 -16.34 -34.26 -25.98
N LYS A 61 -16.33 -34.93 -24.84
CA LYS A 61 -15.19 -34.94 -23.90
C LYS A 61 -14.13 -35.94 -24.37
N MET A 62 -12.88 -35.50 -24.46
CA MET A 62 -11.73 -36.35 -24.78
C MET A 62 -11.20 -37.06 -23.52
N LEU A 63 -11.90 -38.12 -23.08
CA LEU A 63 -11.50 -38.88 -21.90
C LEU A 63 -10.25 -39.73 -22.15
N ASP A 64 -10.07 -40.26 -23.36
CA ASP A 64 -8.96 -41.14 -23.77
C ASP A 64 -7.58 -40.46 -23.77
N ALA A 65 -7.55 -39.13 -23.62
CA ALA A 65 -6.33 -38.35 -23.44
C ALA A 65 -5.78 -38.41 -22.00
N ILE A 66 -6.60 -38.82 -21.02
CA ILE A 66 -6.22 -38.92 -19.62
C ILE A 66 -5.43 -40.22 -19.42
N ARG A 67 -4.14 -40.09 -19.08
CA ARG A 67 -3.28 -41.21 -18.67
C ARG A 67 -2.97 -41.05 -17.19
N LEU A 68 -3.26 -42.09 -16.40
CA LEU A 68 -2.96 -42.15 -14.98
C LEU A 68 -1.86 -43.21 -14.73
N PRO A 69 -0.96 -43.02 -13.75
CA PRO A 69 0.03 -44.03 -13.40
C PRO A 69 -0.63 -45.35 -12.96
N PRO A 70 -0.02 -46.52 -13.22
CA PRO A 70 -0.58 -47.80 -12.82
C PRO A 70 -0.74 -47.92 -11.28
N PRO A 71 -1.88 -48.41 -10.74
CA PRO A 71 -2.09 -48.55 -9.30
C PRO A 71 -1.06 -49.40 -8.54
N GLU A 72 -0.31 -50.26 -9.23
CA GLU A 72 0.81 -51.01 -8.66
C GLU A 72 2.02 -50.12 -8.34
N LEU A 73 2.28 -49.09 -9.15
CA LEU A 73 3.41 -48.17 -8.96
C LEU A 73 3.32 -47.45 -7.60
N TYR A 74 2.13 -46.99 -7.21
CA TYR A 74 1.87 -46.40 -5.89
C TYR A 74 2.32 -47.32 -4.75
N ARG A 75 1.97 -48.61 -4.82
CA ARG A 75 2.35 -49.61 -3.81
C ARG A 75 3.83 -49.91 -3.79
N LEU A 76 4.49 -49.90 -4.96
CA LEU A 76 5.94 -50.09 -5.06
C LEU A 76 6.70 -48.89 -4.51
N VAL A 77 6.26 -47.66 -4.79
CA VAL A 77 6.86 -46.43 -4.26
C VAL A 77 6.67 -46.31 -2.74
N GLU A 78 5.45 -46.52 -2.22
CA GLU A 78 5.20 -46.50 -0.76
C GLU A 78 6.01 -47.61 -0.04
N LYS A 79 6.20 -48.78 -0.66
CA LYS A 79 7.05 -49.85 -0.13
C LYS A 79 8.56 -49.58 -0.21
N ILE A 80 9.04 -48.83 -1.20
CA ILE A 80 10.49 -48.56 -1.37
C ILE A 80 10.94 -47.37 -0.53
N ALA A 81 10.07 -46.37 -0.34
CA ALA A 81 10.45 -45.08 0.24
C ALA A 81 9.60 -44.62 1.43
N GLY A 82 8.52 -45.30 1.81
CA GLY A 82 7.56 -44.80 2.82
C GLY A 82 8.18 -44.48 4.18
N ASP A 83 8.87 -45.46 4.78
CA ASP A 83 9.51 -45.31 6.10
C ASP A 83 10.64 -44.27 6.08
N GLU A 84 11.37 -44.19 4.96
CA GLU A 84 12.49 -43.27 4.77
C GLU A 84 11.98 -41.83 4.53
N LEU A 85 10.92 -41.65 3.73
CA LEU A 85 10.20 -40.38 3.57
C LEU A 85 9.67 -39.86 4.90
N HIS A 86 9.11 -40.72 5.76
CA HIS A 86 8.64 -40.32 7.08
C HIS A 86 9.76 -39.68 7.93
N ASN A 87 10.99 -40.20 7.84
CA ASN A 87 12.14 -39.67 8.56
C ASN A 87 12.73 -38.43 7.86
N VAL A 88 12.89 -38.45 6.54
CA VAL A 88 13.38 -37.32 5.75
C VAL A 88 12.48 -36.08 5.89
N LEU A 89 11.16 -36.26 5.96
CA LEU A 89 10.21 -35.16 6.17
C LEU A 89 10.28 -34.54 7.58
N GLN A 90 10.99 -35.15 8.54
CA GLN A 90 11.25 -34.58 9.88
C GLN A 90 12.49 -33.68 9.95
N ILE A 91 13.34 -33.68 8.91
CA ILE A 91 14.48 -32.76 8.81
C ILE A 91 13.94 -31.33 8.77
N LYS A 92 14.29 -30.49 9.75
CA LYS A 92 13.65 -29.17 9.95
C LYS A 92 13.99 -28.15 8.87
N SER A 93 15.28 -28.00 8.55
CA SER A 93 15.79 -27.01 7.61
C SER A 93 15.52 -27.40 6.15
N LYS A 94 15.18 -26.42 5.30
CA LYS A 94 14.77 -26.60 3.90
C LYS A 94 15.81 -27.34 3.06
N ILE A 95 17.06 -26.88 3.08
CA ILE A 95 18.09 -27.34 2.12
C ILE A 95 18.50 -28.80 2.40
N PRO A 96 18.83 -29.20 3.65
CA PRO A 96 19.07 -30.61 3.98
C PRO A 96 17.86 -31.51 3.69
N ARG A 97 16.63 -31.08 4.03
CA ARG A 97 15.40 -31.82 3.71
C ARG A 97 15.25 -32.01 2.20
N ARG A 98 15.48 -30.97 1.39
CA ARG A 98 15.42 -31.03 -0.08
C ARG A 98 16.47 -32.01 -0.64
N LYS A 99 17.73 -31.93 -0.20
CA LYS A 99 18.80 -32.85 -0.64
C LYS A 99 18.42 -34.31 -0.36
N ALA A 100 17.94 -34.60 0.85
CA ALA A 100 17.52 -35.95 1.24
C ALA A 100 16.30 -36.47 0.47
N ILE A 101 15.30 -35.62 0.16
CA ILE A 101 14.16 -35.99 -0.70
C ILE A 101 14.65 -36.34 -2.12
N SER A 102 15.54 -35.53 -2.71
CA SER A 102 16.04 -35.78 -4.07
C SER A 102 16.87 -37.07 -4.17
N LEU A 103 17.75 -37.36 -3.20
CA LEU A 103 18.48 -38.63 -3.15
C LEU A 103 17.53 -39.85 -3.06
N LEU A 104 16.43 -39.71 -2.32
CA LEU A 104 15.40 -40.74 -2.21
C LEU A 104 14.55 -40.87 -3.49
N GLU A 105 14.27 -39.75 -4.18
CA GLU A 105 13.63 -39.74 -5.51
C GLU A 105 14.50 -40.50 -6.54
N GLU A 106 15.79 -40.19 -6.60
CA GLU A 106 16.77 -40.87 -7.48
C GLU A 106 16.87 -42.37 -7.18
N LYS A 107 16.94 -42.74 -5.90
CA LYS A 107 16.92 -44.13 -5.42
C LYS A 107 15.65 -44.90 -5.81
N VAL A 108 14.49 -44.23 -5.89
CA VAL A 108 13.23 -44.81 -6.37
C VAL A 108 13.23 -44.94 -7.90
N ILE A 109 13.66 -43.90 -8.62
CA ILE A 109 13.80 -43.90 -10.10
C ILE A 109 14.73 -45.03 -10.56
N ASN A 110 15.88 -45.19 -9.90
CA ASN A 110 16.88 -46.19 -10.25
C ASN A 110 16.40 -47.64 -10.02
N ARG A 111 15.39 -47.84 -9.17
CA ARG A 111 14.79 -49.17 -8.91
C ARG A 111 13.57 -49.49 -9.78
N LEU A 112 12.92 -48.49 -10.36
CA LEU A 112 11.61 -48.63 -11.04
C LEU A 112 11.61 -48.24 -12.53
N THR A 113 12.73 -47.80 -13.09
CA THR A 113 12.86 -47.44 -14.51
C THR A 113 13.94 -48.28 -15.23
N ASP A 114 13.79 -48.49 -16.54
CA ASP A 114 14.71 -49.31 -17.34
C ASP A 114 16.15 -48.81 -17.28
N LYS A 115 16.34 -47.48 -17.28
CA LYS A 115 17.65 -46.83 -17.23
C LYS A 115 18.44 -47.24 -15.99
N GLY A 116 17.80 -47.20 -14.82
CA GLY A 116 18.44 -47.55 -13.55
C GLY A 116 18.86 -49.01 -13.49
N TYR A 117 18.02 -49.90 -14.02
CA TYR A 117 18.33 -51.33 -14.10
C TYR A 117 19.58 -51.59 -14.96
N ILE A 118 19.68 -50.93 -16.12
CA ILE A 118 20.86 -51.03 -17.02
C ILE A 118 22.12 -50.44 -16.36
N SER A 119 21.99 -49.34 -15.60
CA SER A 119 23.13 -48.74 -14.88
C SER A 119 23.66 -49.62 -13.74
N ILE A 120 22.79 -50.35 -13.04
CA ILE A 120 23.18 -51.22 -11.91
C ILE A 120 23.97 -52.45 -12.39
N GLU A 121 23.63 -53.02 -13.55
CA GLU A 121 24.40 -54.15 -14.13
C GLU A 121 25.80 -53.76 -14.62
N GLY A 122 26.11 -52.46 -14.71
CA GLY A 122 27.46 -51.94 -15.01
C GLY A 122 28.30 -51.55 -13.79
N LEU A 123 27.74 -51.56 -12.57
CA LEU A 123 28.37 -51.00 -11.36
C LEU A 123 28.25 -51.95 -10.16
N SER A 124 28.78 -53.16 -10.30
CA SER A 124 28.98 -54.09 -9.18
C SER A 124 30.25 -53.75 -8.39
N GLY A 125 30.19 -52.66 -7.63
CA GLY A 125 31.25 -52.20 -6.71
C GLY A 125 30.64 -51.61 -5.42
N SER A 126 31.38 -51.73 -4.32
CA SER A 126 31.05 -51.27 -2.95
C SER A 126 30.10 -50.07 -2.83
N GLY A 127 29.04 -50.20 -2.03
CA GLY A 127 28.16 -49.09 -1.64
C GLY A 127 28.47 -48.58 -0.23
N GLU A 128 28.70 -47.29 -0.10
CA GLU A 128 28.89 -46.56 1.16
C GLU A 128 27.55 -46.38 1.92
N THR A 129 27.60 -46.09 3.22
CA THR A 129 26.40 -46.08 4.08
C THR A 129 26.07 -44.67 4.59
N ILE A 130 24.77 -44.39 4.76
CA ILE A 130 24.25 -43.06 5.17
C ILE A 130 24.79 -42.60 6.55
N GLN A 131 25.30 -43.53 7.36
CA GLN A 131 25.89 -43.24 8.67
C GLN A 131 27.19 -42.42 8.58
N ASP A 132 27.94 -42.61 7.49
CA ASP A 132 29.32 -42.12 7.36
C ASP A 132 29.37 -40.59 7.11
N LEU A 133 28.25 -40.01 6.62
CA LEU A 133 28.10 -38.58 6.30
C LEU A 133 27.60 -37.71 7.47
N ILE A 134 27.76 -38.17 8.71
CA ILE A 134 27.30 -37.45 9.92
C ILE A 134 28.48 -36.86 10.72
N ASP A 135 29.67 -37.47 10.64
CA ASP A 135 30.79 -37.17 11.54
C ASP A 135 32.04 -36.56 10.83
N GLU A 136 31.94 -36.14 9.55
CA GLU A 136 33.03 -35.40 8.84
C GLU A 136 33.16 -33.92 9.26
N GLU A 137 33.33 -33.66 10.56
CA GLU A 137 33.96 -32.44 11.11
C GLU A 137 34.92 -32.81 12.26
N ASP A 138 35.99 -33.58 12.01
CA ASP A 138 37.34 -33.41 12.62
C ASP A 138 38.41 -34.43 12.13
N GLU A 139 39.68 -33.99 12.20
CA GLU A 139 40.97 -34.73 12.16
C GLU A 139 41.45 -35.46 10.87
N ASP A 140 42.78 -35.50 10.70
CA ASP A 140 43.53 -36.12 9.59
C ASP A 140 43.85 -37.61 9.85
N GLU A 141 43.94 -38.47 8.82
CA GLU A 141 44.53 -39.82 8.94
C GLU A 141 45.61 -40.18 7.89
N GLU A 142 46.43 -41.18 8.25
CA GLU A 142 47.71 -41.52 7.61
C GLU A 142 47.64 -42.62 6.53
N ILE A 143 48.78 -42.91 5.89
CA ILE A 143 48.91 -43.87 4.78
C ILE A 143 49.48 -45.22 5.29
N VAL A 144 48.68 -46.30 5.26
CA VAL A 144 49.18 -47.67 5.54
C VAL A 144 48.60 -48.77 4.61
N VAL A 145 49.39 -49.12 3.57
CA VAL A 145 49.77 -50.47 3.08
C VAL A 145 48.72 -51.55 2.70
N ASP A 146 49.01 -52.25 1.59
CA ASP A 146 48.29 -53.40 1.01
C ASP A 146 48.04 -54.63 1.92
N GLY A 147 47.02 -55.42 1.57
CA GLY A 147 46.81 -56.80 2.03
C GLY A 147 46.24 -57.70 0.90
N GLU A 148 46.74 -58.93 0.78
CA GLU A 148 46.48 -59.83 -0.37
C GLU A 148 45.27 -60.78 -0.21
N VAL A 149 44.54 -60.93 -1.33
CA VAL A 149 43.76 -62.08 -1.87
C VAL A 149 43.04 -63.09 -0.93
N ASP A 150 41.76 -63.35 -1.21
CA ASP A 150 41.23 -64.73 -1.26
C ASP A 150 40.16 -64.87 -2.37
N GLU A 151 40.16 -65.97 -3.14
CA GLU A 151 39.24 -66.22 -4.27
C GLU A 151 38.22 -67.33 -3.94
N GLY A 152 37.07 -66.95 -3.36
CA GLY A 152 36.00 -67.88 -2.97
C GLY A 152 34.89 -68.05 -4.01
N ASP A 153 34.97 -69.07 -4.86
CA ASP A 153 34.04 -69.32 -5.97
C ASP A 153 32.65 -69.87 -5.53
N VAL A 154 31.73 -68.97 -5.12
CA VAL A 154 30.38 -69.34 -4.64
C VAL A 154 29.36 -69.40 -5.78
N HIS A 155 28.98 -70.62 -6.16
CA HIS A 155 27.98 -70.90 -7.19
C HIS A 155 26.55 -70.42 -6.82
N ILE A 156 26.21 -69.18 -7.15
CA ILE A 156 24.85 -68.64 -7.02
C ILE A 156 23.92 -69.29 -8.06
N LYS A 157 23.00 -70.15 -7.62
CA LYS A 157 21.90 -70.64 -8.46
C LYS A 157 20.99 -69.47 -8.86
N PRO A 158 20.59 -69.33 -10.13
CA PRO A 158 19.70 -68.24 -10.56
C PRO A 158 18.28 -68.47 -10.03
N GLY A 159 18.01 -67.96 -8.83
CA GLY A 159 16.65 -67.80 -8.33
C GLY A 159 15.90 -66.81 -9.23
N SER A 160 14.73 -67.21 -9.73
CA SER A 160 13.93 -66.40 -10.67
C SER A 160 13.33 -65.16 -9.99
N ARG A 161 14.15 -64.10 -9.88
CA ARG A 161 13.67 -62.75 -9.61
C ARG A 161 12.64 -62.41 -10.68
N LYS A 162 11.38 -62.29 -10.27
CA LYS A 162 10.32 -61.75 -11.13
C LYS A 162 10.79 -60.40 -11.65
N SER A 163 10.71 -60.18 -12.96
CA SER A 163 10.99 -58.87 -13.56
C SER A 163 10.10 -57.83 -12.89
N THR A 164 10.69 -56.90 -12.14
CA THR A 164 9.98 -55.70 -11.70
C THR A 164 9.38 -55.04 -12.94
N PRO A 165 8.08 -54.72 -12.99
CA PRO A 165 7.55 -53.93 -14.08
C PRO A 165 8.30 -52.60 -14.12
N LEU A 166 8.82 -52.23 -15.29
CA LEU A 166 9.60 -51.02 -15.48
C LEU A 166 8.64 -49.91 -15.95
N PHE A 167 8.67 -48.78 -15.25
CA PHE A 167 7.73 -47.67 -15.41
C PHE A 167 8.42 -46.46 -16.05
N THR A 168 7.66 -45.52 -16.59
CA THR A 168 8.26 -44.30 -17.12
C THR A 168 8.77 -43.41 -15.99
N GLU A 169 9.89 -42.74 -16.23
CA GLU A 169 10.47 -41.79 -15.27
C GLU A 169 9.48 -40.69 -14.86
N VAL A 170 8.55 -40.31 -15.75
CA VAL A 170 7.50 -39.31 -15.49
C VAL A 170 6.46 -39.86 -14.51
N ASP A 171 5.99 -41.11 -14.70
CA ASP A 171 5.05 -41.75 -13.79
C ASP A 171 5.66 -41.95 -12.41
N VAL A 172 6.93 -42.39 -12.35
CA VAL A 172 7.65 -42.60 -11.08
C VAL A 172 7.78 -41.29 -10.30
N LYS A 173 8.17 -40.19 -10.96
CA LYS A 173 8.27 -38.86 -10.33
C LYS A 173 6.92 -38.32 -9.87
N LEU A 174 5.86 -38.50 -10.65
CA LEU A 174 4.51 -38.10 -10.28
C LEU A 174 4.02 -38.86 -9.03
N VAL A 175 4.13 -40.19 -9.04
CA VAL A 175 3.73 -41.04 -7.91
C VAL A 175 4.59 -40.78 -6.67
N PHE A 176 5.90 -40.57 -6.81
CA PHE A 176 6.77 -40.22 -5.69
C PHE A 176 6.36 -38.91 -5.03
N LYS A 177 6.01 -37.89 -5.82
CA LYS A 177 5.48 -36.62 -5.30
C LYS A 177 4.13 -36.81 -4.60
N GLU A 178 3.22 -37.59 -5.16
CA GLU A 178 1.90 -37.87 -4.58
C GLU A 178 2.01 -38.64 -3.25
N VAL A 179 2.85 -39.69 -3.20
CA VAL A 179 3.14 -40.45 -1.98
C VAL A 179 3.83 -39.57 -0.92
N SER A 180 4.80 -38.74 -1.30
CA SER A 180 5.45 -37.79 -0.39
C SER A 180 4.46 -36.78 0.21
N SER A 181 3.55 -36.25 -0.61
CA SER A 181 2.47 -35.35 -0.18
C SER A 181 1.51 -36.07 0.78
N LYS A 182 1.11 -37.31 0.45
CA LYS A 182 0.24 -38.14 1.29
C LYS A 182 0.86 -38.44 2.66
N ILE A 183 2.16 -38.73 2.73
CA ILE A 183 2.88 -38.97 4.00
C ILE A 183 2.99 -37.67 4.82
N LEU A 184 3.30 -36.53 4.18
CA LEU A 184 3.35 -35.23 4.86
C LEU A 184 2.00 -34.87 5.48
N ARG A 185 0.90 -34.99 4.71
CA ARG A 185 -0.47 -34.75 5.19
C ARG A 185 -0.83 -35.66 6.36
N ARG A 186 -0.63 -36.98 6.20
CA ARG A 186 -0.91 -38.00 7.21
C ARG A 186 -0.23 -37.66 8.55
N ARG A 187 1.05 -37.29 8.53
CA ARG A 187 1.80 -36.92 9.74
C ARG A 187 1.29 -35.63 10.40
N ILE A 188 0.93 -34.61 9.61
CA ILE A 188 0.39 -33.34 10.16
C ILE A 188 -0.94 -33.60 10.89
N VAL A 189 -1.77 -34.48 10.34
CA VAL A 189 -3.03 -34.96 10.91
C VAL A 189 -2.81 -35.84 12.15
N GLU A 190 -2.19 -37.01 12.00
CA GLU A 190 -2.05 -38.03 13.06
C GLU A 190 -1.21 -37.54 14.24
N GLY A 191 -0.14 -36.79 13.96
CA GLY A 191 0.87 -36.40 14.95
C GLY A 191 0.78 -34.96 15.44
N GLY A 192 -0.11 -34.13 14.85
CA GLY A 192 -0.24 -32.70 15.16
C GLY A 192 1.03 -31.85 14.98
N LYS A 193 2.06 -32.40 14.30
CA LYS A 193 3.42 -31.84 14.24
C LYS A 193 3.93 -31.73 12.81
N ARG A 194 4.17 -30.49 12.39
CA ARG A 194 4.63 -30.10 11.05
C ARG A 194 6.10 -30.46 10.83
N SER A 195 6.59 -30.36 9.60
CA SER A 195 7.96 -30.78 9.22
C SER A 195 9.07 -30.13 10.06
N ASP A 196 8.91 -28.87 10.45
CA ASP A 196 9.85 -28.12 11.31
C ASP A 196 9.66 -28.37 12.83
N GLY A 197 8.60 -29.08 13.21
CA GLY A 197 8.22 -29.40 14.58
C GLY A 197 7.16 -28.47 15.20
N ARG A 198 6.67 -27.46 14.46
CA ARG A 198 5.58 -26.57 14.90
C ARG A 198 4.24 -27.27 15.04
N SER A 199 3.37 -26.71 15.88
CA SER A 199 1.93 -26.99 15.89
C SER A 199 1.22 -26.27 14.70
N PRO A 200 -0.07 -26.58 14.45
CA PRO A 200 -0.85 -25.90 13.43
C PRO A 200 -0.88 -24.37 13.59
N GLU A 201 -0.94 -23.85 14.81
CA GLU A 201 -1.07 -22.41 15.07
C GLU A 201 0.25 -21.61 15.03
N ASP A 202 1.39 -22.27 15.19
CA ASP A 202 2.68 -21.57 15.41
C ASP A 202 3.20 -20.85 14.17
N ILE A 203 3.86 -19.72 14.42
CA ILE A 203 4.52 -18.88 13.42
C ILE A 203 6.03 -19.14 13.49
N ARG A 204 6.75 -19.12 12.37
CA ARG A 204 8.22 -19.22 12.37
C ARG A 204 8.83 -18.01 13.11
N PRO A 205 10.04 -18.13 13.70
CA PRO A 205 10.72 -17.01 14.33
C PRO A 205 10.84 -15.80 13.40
N ILE A 206 10.55 -14.61 13.93
CA ILE A 206 10.60 -13.35 13.17
C ILE A 206 11.77 -12.51 13.67
N THR A 207 12.54 -11.95 12.74
CA THR A 207 13.49 -10.88 13.02
C THR A 207 13.28 -9.75 12.01
N SER A 208 13.51 -8.51 12.44
CA SER A 208 13.46 -7.37 11.53
C SER A 208 14.38 -6.23 11.96
N SER A 209 14.94 -5.53 10.98
CA SER A 209 15.86 -4.40 11.17
C SER A 209 15.63 -3.33 10.11
N CYS A 210 15.66 -2.05 10.49
CA CYS A 210 15.55 -0.90 9.58
C CYS A 210 16.90 -0.20 9.38
N GLY A 211 16.98 0.72 8.40
CA GLY A 211 18.18 1.50 8.11
C GLY A 211 19.35 0.72 7.50
N LEU A 212 19.12 -0.48 6.97
CA LEU A 212 20.18 -1.38 6.47
C LEU A 212 21.02 -0.77 5.33
N LEU A 213 20.38 0.00 4.43
CA LEU A 213 21.03 0.57 3.24
C LEU A 213 21.34 2.07 3.44
N PRO A 214 22.62 2.49 3.61
CA PRO A 214 22.97 3.84 4.07
C PRO A 214 22.58 5.03 3.17
N ARG A 215 22.01 4.76 1.99
CA ARG A 215 21.58 5.75 0.99
C ARG A 215 20.14 5.57 0.50
N ALA A 216 19.40 4.56 0.98
CA ALA A 216 17.97 4.46 0.69
C ALA A 216 17.21 5.62 1.34
N HIS A 217 15.96 5.86 0.90
CA HIS A 217 15.12 6.83 1.62
C HIS A 217 14.55 6.16 2.86
N GLY A 218 14.18 4.87 2.77
CA GLY A 218 14.07 3.95 3.90
C GLY A 218 14.39 2.51 3.46
N SER A 219 14.75 1.64 4.38
CA SER A 219 15.02 0.22 4.08
C SER A 219 14.76 -0.66 5.29
N ALA A 220 14.21 -1.86 5.07
CA ALA A 220 13.99 -2.85 6.11
C ALA A 220 14.30 -4.26 5.62
N LEU A 221 15.00 -5.03 6.46
CA LEU A 221 15.12 -6.47 6.30
C LEU A 221 14.07 -7.13 7.20
N PHE A 222 13.16 -7.91 6.61
CA PHE A 222 12.17 -8.69 7.36
C PHE A 222 12.37 -10.18 7.07
N THR A 223 12.57 -10.96 8.14
CA THR A 223 12.82 -12.41 8.09
C THR A 223 11.77 -13.14 8.91
N ARG A 224 11.19 -14.22 8.38
CA ARG A 224 10.24 -15.12 9.08
C ARG A 224 10.59 -16.58 8.79
N GLY A 225 11.39 -17.17 9.68
CA GLY A 225 12.14 -18.39 9.40
C GLY A 225 13.02 -18.23 8.16
N GLU A 226 13.17 -19.29 7.37
CA GLU A 226 13.88 -19.30 6.07
C GLU A 226 13.10 -18.53 4.97
N THR A 227 12.68 -17.30 5.23
CA THR A 227 11.98 -16.44 4.25
C THR A 227 12.26 -14.99 4.57
N GLN A 228 12.92 -14.29 3.66
CA GLN A 228 13.50 -12.97 3.91
C GLN A 228 13.24 -12.03 2.75
N SER A 229 12.76 -10.82 3.07
CA SER A 229 12.55 -9.72 2.13
C SER A 229 13.42 -8.54 2.55
N LEU A 230 14.34 -8.13 1.67
CA LEU A 230 14.93 -6.80 1.71
C LEU A 230 13.96 -5.83 1.01
N ALA A 231 13.27 -5.02 1.81
CA ALA A 231 12.41 -3.96 1.34
C ALA A 231 13.18 -2.62 1.31
N VAL A 232 13.02 -1.86 0.23
CA VAL A 232 13.67 -0.57 -0.01
C VAL A 232 12.61 0.42 -0.48
N VAL A 233 12.62 1.63 0.08
CA VAL A 233 11.73 2.72 -0.33
C VAL A 233 12.55 3.84 -0.98
N THR A 234 12.06 4.25 -2.15
CA THR A 234 12.49 5.47 -2.85
C THR A 234 11.30 6.42 -2.94
N LEU A 235 11.55 7.67 -2.57
CA LEU A 235 10.58 8.77 -2.66
C LEU A 235 10.98 9.69 -3.81
N GLY A 236 10.01 10.05 -4.67
CA GLY A 236 10.20 10.88 -5.84
C GLY A 236 9.14 11.96 -5.99
N ASP A 237 9.30 12.80 -7.01
CA ASP A 237 8.33 13.82 -7.40
C ASP A 237 7.19 13.22 -8.26
N LYS A 238 6.34 14.07 -8.84
CA LYS A 238 5.25 13.65 -9.72
C LYS A 238 5.74 13.06 -11.05
N GLN A 239 6.93 13.42 -11.53
CA GLN A 239 7.51 12.88 -12.78
C GLN A 239 7.95 11.42 -12.64
N MET A 240 8.25 10.95 -11.42
CA MET A 240 8.56 9.54 -11.16
C MET A 240 7.31 8.63 -11.06
N ALA A 241 6.08 9.18 -11.10
CA ALA A 241 4.86 8.39 -11.03
C ALA A 241 4.72 7.46 -12.24
N GLN A 242 4.30 6.21 -12.02
CA GLN A 242 4.14 5.24 -13.11
C GLN A 242 2.90 5.60 -13.94
N LYS A 243 3.12 6.17 -15.13
CA LYS A 243 2.05 6.35 -16.14
C LYS A 243 1.61 4.99 -16.67
N LEU A 244 0.30 4.76 -16.67
CA LEU A 244 -0.34 3.58 -17.24
C LEU A 244 -1.09 3.98 -18.52
N ASP A 245 -0.83 3.27 -19.60
CA ASP A 245 -1.60 3.32 -20.84
C ASP A 245 -2.63 2.18 -20.80
N ASN A 246 -3.92 2.52 -20.75
CA ASN A 246 -5.00 1.58 -20.42
C ASN A 246 -6.11 1.57 -21.49
N LEU A 247 -6.89 0.48 -21.52
CA LEU A 247 -7.96 0.29 -22.51
C LEU A 247 -9.12 1.30 -22.39
N ALA A 248 -9.16 2.12 -21.33
CA ALA A 248 -10.15 3.19 -21.18
C ALA A 248 -9.76 4.47 -21.94
N ASN A 249 -8.53 4.58 -22.47
CA ASN A 249 -7.95 5.82 -23.02
C ASN A 249 -7.91 6.98 -22.00
N VAL A 250 -7.73 6.65 -20.71
CA VAL A 250 -7.55 7.62 -19.64
C VAL A 250 -6.11 7.51 -19.14
N GLU A 251 -5.34 8.59 -19.23
CA GLU A 251 -3.97 8.61 -18.72
C GLU A 251 -3.97 8.52 -17.18
N GLU A 252 -3.65 7.34 -16.67
CA GLU A 252 -3.68 7.03 -15.25
C GLU A 252 -2.26 7.12 -14.67
N PHE A 253 -2.07 7.87 -13.59
CA PHE A 253 -0.76 8.11 -12.97
C PHE A 253 -0.70 7.47 -11.58
N LYS A 254 0.02 6.36 -11.50
CA LYS A 254 0.13 5.56 -10.29
C LYS A 254 1.24 6.10 -9.39
N ARG A 255 0.86 6.86 -8.35
CA ARG A 255 1.81 7.47 -7.39
C ARG A 255 2.46 6.48 -6.42
N PHE A 256 1.89 5.30 -6.23
CA PHE A 256 2.44 4.24 -5.38
C PHE A 256 2.52 2.94 -6.15
N TYR A 257 3.70 2.33 -6.19
CA TYR A 257 3.88 1.04 -6.84
C TYR A 257 4.92 0.17 -6.13
N LEU A 258 4.68 -1.14 -6.11
CA LEU A 258 5.59 -2.12 -5.53
C LEU A 258 6.20 -3.00 -6.62
N GLN A 259 7.53 -3.02 -6.68
CA GLN A 259 8.30 -3.94 -7.51
C GLN A 259 8.80 -5.09 -6.65
N TYR A 260 8.52 -6.32 -7.07
CA TYR A 260 8.88 -7.53 -6.35
C TYR A 260 9.84 -8.35 -7.22
N SER A 261 10.96 -8.78 -6.63
CA SER A 261 12.05 -9.47 -7.32
C SER A 261 12.34 -10.81 -6.64
N PHE A 262 12.34 -11.90 -7.40
CA PHE A 262 12.56 -13.27 -6.90
C PHE A 262 13.79 -13.91 -7.55
N PRO A 263 15.02 -13.54 -7.14
CA PRO A 263 16.23 -14.12 -7.68
C PRO A 263 16.30 -15.64 -7.37
N PRO A 264 16.77 -16.50 -8.31
CA PRO A 264 16.88 -17.95 -8.09
C PRO A 264 17.71 -18.36 -6.87
N SER A 265 18.70 -17.53 -6.49
CA SER A 265 19.50 -17.73 -5.27
C SER A 265 18.64 -17.78 -4.00
N SER A 266 17.49 -17.09 -3.96
CA SER A 266 16.57 -17.10 -2.80
C SER A 266 15.97 -18.47 -2.48
N VAL A 267 16.02 -19.41 -3.43
CA VAL A 267 15.62 -20.80 -3.22
C VAL A 267 16.79 -21.79 -3.26
N GLY A 268 18.02 -21.32 -3.46
CA GLY A 268 19.22 -22.13 -3.62
C GLY A 268 19.41 -22.69 -5.03
N GLU A 269 18.88 -22.02 -6.06
CA GLU A 269 18.87 -22.49 -7.44
C GLU A 269 19.60 -21.50 -8.38
N VAL A 270 20.07 -21.99 -9.54
CA VAL A 270 20.63 -21.16 -10.61
C VAL A 270 19.59 -21.02 -11.72
N GLY A 271 19.38 -19.80 -12.22
CA GLY A 271 18.35 -19.54 -13.22
C GLY A 271 18.54 -18.21 -13.95
N ARG A 272 17.65 -17.93 -14.90
CA ARG A 272 17.70 -16.72 -15.74
C ARG A 272 17.26 -15.47 -14.96
N MET A 273 18.20 -14.56 -14.72
CA MET A 273 17.88 -13.18 -14.36
C MET A 273 17.40 -12.38 -15.59
N GLY A 274 16.47 -11.44 -15.41
CA GLY A 274 15.90 -10.66 -16.52
C GLY A 274 14.59 -9.95 -16.15
N ALA A 275 13.67 -9.89 -17.11
CA ALA A 275 12.33 -9.33 -16.91
C ALA A 275 11.51 -10.19 -15.92
N PRO A 276 10.66 -9.58 -15.06
CA PRO A 276 9.94 -10.28 -14.01
C PRO A 276 8.91 -11.27 -14.57
N SER A 277 8.79 -12.41 -13.90
CA SER A 277 7.79 -13.43 -14.19
C SER A 277 6.37 -12.99 -13.80
N ARG A 278 5.36 -13.71 -14.33
CA ARG A 278 3.96 -13.49 -13.92
C ARG A 278 3.74 -13.65 -12.41
N ARG A 279 4.50 -14.54 -11.74
CA ARG A 279 4.38 -14.74 -10.29
C ARG A 279 4.99 -13.58 -9.51
N GLU A 280 6.08 -13.00 -9.98
CA GLU A 280 6.65 -11.78 -9.39
C GLU A 280 5.72 -10.58 -9.54
N ILE A 281 5.12 -10.39 -10.72
CA ILE A 281 4.12 -9.33 -10.95
C ILE A 281 2.89 -9.53 -10.04
N GLY A 282 2.38 -10.76 -9.95
CA GLY A 282 1.25 -11.11 -9.07
C GLY A 282 1.54 -10.90 -7.58
N HIS A 283 2.68 -11.41 -7.09
CA HIS A 283 3.12 -11.21 -5.70
C HIS A 283 3.35 -9.72 -5.38
N GLY A 284 3.92 -8.96 -6.32
CA GLY A 284 4.09 -7.51 -6.21
C GLY A 284 2.76 -6.78 -6.11
N THR A 285 1.80 -7.09 -6.99
CA THR A 285 0.46 -6.50 -7.00
C THR A 285 -0.30 -6.78 -5.70
N LEU A 286 -0.24 -8.01 -5.19
CA LEU A 286 -0.86 -8.38 -3.91
C LEU A 286 -0.24 -7.58 -2.74
N ALA A 287 1.09 -7.47 -2.68
CA ALA A 287 1.76 -6.73 -1.62
C ALA A 287 1.58 -5.21 -1.72
N GLU A 288 1.44 -4.69 -2.94
CA GLU A 288 1.09 -3.30 -3.23
C GLU A 288 -0.32 -2.97 -2.75
N ARG A 289 -1.33 -3.69 -3.23
CA ARG A 289 -2.74 -3.46 -2.84
C ARG A 289 -3.00 -3.69 -1.36
N ALA A 290 -2.20 -4.54 -0.70
CA ALA A 290 -2.21 -4.67 0.76
C ALA A 290 -1.74 -3.38 1.48
N LEU A 291 -0.74 -2.68 0.94
CA LEU A 291 -0.12 -1.48 1.52
C LEU A 291 -0.80 -0.17 1.10
N GLU A 292 -1.46 -0.14 -0.05
CA GLU A 292 -2.13 1.05 -0.58
C GLU A 292 -3.13 1.70 0.42
N PRO A 293 -4.01 0.95 1.13
CA PRO A 293 -4.93 1.53 2.10
C PRO A 293 -4.29 2.24 3.30
N ILE A 294 -3.06 1.91 3.70
CA ILE A 294 -2.40 2.59 4.83
C ILE A 294 -1.64 3.87 4.45
N LEU A 295 -1.57 4.21 3.17
CA LEU A 295 -0.87 5.40 2.75
C LEU A 295 -1.63 6.68 3.13
N PRO A 296 -0.90 7.79 3.36
CA PRO A 296 -1.48 9.13 3.47
C PRO A 296 -2.15 9.58 2.15
N THR A 297 -2.87 10.70 2.17
CA THR A 297 -3.32 11.38 0.94
C THR A 297 -2.15 12.10 0.23
N GLU A 298 -2.29 12.44 -1.06
CA GLU A 298 -1.26 13.20 -1.79
C GLU A 298 -1.04 14.61 -1.20
N ASP A 299 -2.05 15.20 -0.56
CA ASP A 299 -1.93 16.50 0.10
C ASP A 299 -1.20 16.41 1.45
N ALA A 300 -1.32 15.28 2.15
CA ALA A 300 -0.60 15.03 3.39
C ALA A 300 0.85 14.56 3.16
N PHE A 301 1.11 13.91 2.02
CA PHE A 301 2.43 13.44 1.64
C PHE A 301 2.60 13.45 0.10
N PRO A 302 3.14 14.54 -0.48
CA PRO A 302 3.10 14.82 -1.93
C PRO A 302 4.16 14.07 -2.75
N TYR A 303 4.47 12.83 -2.36
CA TYR A 303 5.53 12.02 -2.95
C TYR A 303 4.97 10.90 -3.83
N THR A 304 5.65 10.63 -4.93
CA THR A 304 5.62 9.29 -5.54
C THR A 304 6.42 8.35 -4.64
N ILE A 305 5.87 7.17 -4.36
CA ILE A 305 6.43 6.16 -3.47
C ILE A 305 6.68 4.88 -4.27
N ARG A 306 7.95 4.52 -4.46
CA ARG A 306 8.35 3.21 -4.99
C ARG A 306 8.79 2.34 -3.81
N VAL A 307 8.15 1.18 -3.64
CA VAL A 307 8.69 0.09 -2.82
C VAL A 307 9.34 -0.92 -3.75
N GLU A 308 10.55 -1.37 -3.42
CA GLU A 308 11.19 -2.53 -4.02
C GLU A 308 11.36 -3.61 -2.95
N SER A 309 10.86 -4.82 -3.20
CA SER A 309 11.01 -5.98 -2.32
C SER A 309 11.81 -7.04 -3.06
N THR A 310 13.09 -7.15 -2.71
CA THR A 310 13.97 -8.20 -3.21
C THR A 310 13.99 -9.35 -2.20
N ILE A 311 13.56 -10.52 -2.64
CA ILE A 311 13.51 -11.72 -1.81
C ILE A 311 14.90 -12.36 -1.78
N THR A 312 15.50 -12.43 -0.60
CA THR A 312 16.84 -13.00 -0.39
C THR A 312 16.77 -14.46 0.07
N GLU A 313 15.67 -14.88 0.70
CA GLU A 313 15.38 -16.27 1.08
C GLU A 313 13.89 -16.58 0.88
N SER A 314 13.54 -17.80 0.49
CA SER A 314 12.14 -18.23 0.38
C SER A 314 11.90 -19.69 0.74
N ASN A 315 11.04 -19.91 1.73
CA ASN A 315 10.50 -21.20 2.14
C ASN A 315 9.04 -21.10 2.65
N GLY A 316 8.34 -19.98 2.47
CA GLY A 316 6.94 -19.83 2.90
C GLY A 316 6.40 -18.41 2.77
N SER A 317 5.64 -18.15 1.70
CA SER A 317 5.03 -16.86 1.33
C SER A 317 5.92 -15.62 1.51
N SER A 318 6.86 -15.46 0.59
CA SER A 318 7.65 -14.26 0.44
C SER A 318 6.82 -13.00 0.09
N SER A 319 5.65 -13.12 -0.56
CA SER A 319 4.75 -11.98 -0.80
C SER A 319 4.19 -11.37 0.49
N MET A 320 3.90 -12.21 1.50
CA MET A 320 3.49 -11.72 2.82
C MET A 320 4.66 -11.14 3.62
N ALA A 321 5.90 -11.63 3.38
CA ALA A 321 7.11 -10.97 3.88
C ALA A 321 7.34 -9.59 3.22
N SER A 322 7.01 -9.42 1.94
CA SER A 322 7.03 -8.12 1.24
C SER A 322 6.08 -7.10 1.84
N VAL A 323 4.89 -7.51 2.31
CA VAL A 323 3.96 -6.62 3.03
C VAL A 323 4.59 -6.15 4.35
N CYS A 324 5.10 -7.07 5.17
CA CYS A 324 5.71 -6.71 6.45
C CYS A 324 6.97 -5.83 6.29
N GLY A 325 7.88 -6.23 5.40
CA GLY A 325 9.09 -5.46 5.09
C GLY A 325 8.78 -4.11 4.46
N GLY A 326 7.82 -4.05 3.51
CA GLY A 326 7.36 -2.81 2.90
C GLY A 326 6.76 -1.84 3.92
N CYS A 327 5.91 -2.32 4.83
CA CYS A 327 5.37 -1.52 5.93
C CYS A 327 6.48 -0.93 6.81
N LEU A 328 7.51 -1.70 7.16
CA LEU A 328 8.64 -1.23 7.95
C LEU A 328 9.50 -0.22 7.17
N ALA A 329 9.83 -0.50 5.90
CA ALA A 329 10.65 0.39 5.06
C ALA A 329 9.95 1.73 4.75
N LEU A 330 8.61 1.74 4.66
CA LEU A 330 7.80 2.96 4.53
C LEU A 330 7.86 3.81 5.81
N GLN A 331 7.79 3.20 7.00
CA GLN A 331 8.00 3.90 8.27
C GLN A 331 9.45 4.39 8.42
N ASP A 332 10.42 3.64 7.92
CA ASP A 332 11.83 4.02 7.93
C ASP A 332 12.08 5.24 7.04
N ALA A 333 11.41 5.31 5.89
CA ALA A 333 11.45 6.44 4.97
C ALA A 333 10.71 7.70 5.47
N GLY A 334 10.10 7.66 6.66
CA GLY A 334 9.32 8.77 7.21
C GLY A 334 7.97 8.98 6.52
N VAL A 335 7.42 7.98 5.84
CA VAL A 335 6.05 8.06 5.30
C VAL A 335 5.05 8.04 6.47
N PRO A 336 4.14 9.02 6.58
CA PRO A 336 3.14 9.07 7.65
C PRO A 336 1.98 8.10 7.34
N LEU A 337 2.22 6.81 7.57
CA LEU A 337 1.22 5.74 7.40
C LEU A 337 0.09 5.87 8.43
N LYS A 338 -1.14 5.53 8.03
CA LYS A 338 -2.31 5.49 8.92
C LYS A 338 -2.09 4.55 10.12
N CYS A 339 -1.53 3.37 9.86
CA CYS A 339 -1.23 2.33 10.85
C CYS A 339 -0.17 1.34 10.31
N SER A 340 0.27 0.41 11.14
CA SER A 340 1.04 -0.78 10.70
C SER A 340 0.10 -1.90 10.24
N ILE A 341 0.52 -2.70 9.26
CA ILE A 341 -0.14 -3.97 8.87
C ILE A 341 0.89 -5.11 8.77
N ALA A 342 0.41 -6.35 8.85
CA ALA A 342 1.20 -7.54 8.61
C ALA A 342 0.50 -8.48 7.61
N GLY A 343 1.29 -9.20 6.82
CA GLY A 343 0.83 -10.30 5.98
C GLY A 343 1.11 -11.66 6.62
N ILE A 344 0.11 -12.55 6.63
CA ILE A 344 0.28 -13.98 6.96
C ILE A 344 -0.18 -14.84 5.78
N ALA A 345 0.52 -15.95 5.55
CA ALA A 345 0.03 -17.01 4.69
C ALA A 345 -0.35 -18.22 5.52
N MET A 346 -1.43 -18.85 5.13
CA MET A 346 -2.17 -19.86 5.84
C MET A 346 -2.44 -21.00 4.87
N GLY A 347 -2.63 -22.21 5.40
CA GLY A 347 -3.05 -23.35 4.60
C GLY A 347 -4.06 -24.20 5.34
N LEU A 348 -4.55 -25.22 4.66
CA LEU A 348 -5.52 -26.16 5.19
C LEU A 348 -5.20 -27.56 4.66
N VAL A 349 -5.28 -28.56 5.55
CA VAL A 349 -5.25 -29.98 5.22
C VAL A 349 -6.53 -30.61 5.74
N LEU A 350 -7.29 -31.27 4.88
CA LEU A 350 -8.44 -32.09 5.29
C LEU A 350 -7.94 -33.44 5.84
N ASP A 351 -8.41 -33.78 7.04
CA ASP A 351 -8.32 -35.12 7.62
C ASP A 351 -9.33 -36.04 6.95
N THR A 352 -9.04 -36.43 5.71
CA THR A 352 -9.93 -37.27 4.91
C THR A 352 -9.98 -38.72 5.43
N HIS A 353 -11.06 -39.43 5.09
CA HIS A 353 -11.19 -40.87 5.40
C HIS A 353 -10.01 -41.74 4.88
N GLU A 354 -9.17 -41.25 3.97
CA GLU A 354 -7.95 -41.93 3.52
C GLU A 354 -6.86 -42.01 4.61
N PHE A 355 -6.93 -41.11 5.60
CA PHE A 355 -6.07 -41.07 6.79
C PHE A 355 -6.76 -41.61 8.05
N GLY A 356 -8.01 -42.07 7.93
CA GLY A 356 -8.83 -42.55 9.05
C GLY A 356 -9.70 -41.48 9.73
N GLY A 357 -9.61 -40.22 9.30
CA GLY A 357 -10.42 -39.11 9.81
C GLY A 357 -11.87 -39.07 9.34
N ASP A 358 -12.55 -37.98 9.69
CA ASP A 358 -13.97 -37.72 9.40
C ASP A 358 -14.23 -36.63 8.34
N GLY A 359 -13.17 -36.00 7.83
CA GLY A 359 -13.22 -34.84 6.94
C GLY A 359 -12.88 -33.50 7.62
N THR A 360 -12.56 -33.49 8.92
CA THR A 360 -12.22 -32.28 9.67
C THR A 360 -11.05 -31.49 9.06
N PRO A 361 -11.17 -30.16 8.86
CA PRO A 361 -10.10 -29.32 8.35
C PRO A 361 -9.11 -28.92 9.45
N LEU A 362 -7.82 -29.16 9.18
CA LEU A 362 -6.71 -28.72 10.01
C LEU A 362 -6.05 -27.48 9.39
N ILE A 363 -6.21 -26.33 10.06
CA ILE A 363 -5.76 -25.02 9.57
C ILE A 363 -4.33 -24.72 10.05
N LEU A 364 -3.45 -24.37 9.11
CA LEU A 364 -2.02 -24.16 9.35
C LEU A 364 -1.67 -22.67 9.25
N SER A 365 -1.12 -22.10 10.32
CA SER A 365 -0.54 -20.77 10.38
C SER A 365 0.86 -20.71 9.76
N ASP A 366 1.17 -19.64 9.04
CA ASP A 366 2.51 -19.37 8.47
C ASP A 366 3.11 -20.60 7.76
N ILE A 367 2.46 -21.01 6.68
CA ILE A 367 2.83 -22.22 5.92
C ILE A 367 4.18 -22.11 5.22
N THR A 368 4.87 -23.25 5.19
CA THR A 368 6.07 -23.47 4.40
C THR A 368 5.73 -23.83 2.95
N GLY A 369 6.70 -23.74 2.04
CA GLY A 369 6.51 -24.08 0.62
C GLY A 369 6.17 -25.56 0.36
N ALA A 370 6.51 -26.46 1.30
CA ALA A 370 6.07 -27.85 1.26
C ALA A 370 4.59 -28.01 1.65
N GLU A 371 4.13 -27.19 2.61
CA GLU A 371 2.74 -27.20 3.08
C GLU A 371 1.79 -26.50 2.07
N ASP A 372 2.25 -25.47 1.35
CA ASP A 372 1.56 -24.94 0.15
C ASP A 372 1.40 -26.05 -0.91
N ALA A 373 2.50 -26.69 -1.29
CA ALA A 373 2.54 -27.69 -2.37
C ALA A 373 1.78 -28.99 -2.07
N SER A 374 1.45 -29.25 -0.81
CA SER A 374 0.75 -30.46 -0.34
C SER A 374 -0.63 -30.19 0.30
N GLY A 375 -0.97 -28.94 0.59
CA GLY A 375 -2.23 -28.54 1.20
C GLY A 375 -3.42 -28.52 0.24
N ASP A 376 -4.62 -28.67 0.79
CA ASP A 376 -5.90 -28.64 0.06
C ASP A 376 -6.37 -27.23 -0.29
N MET A 377 -5.81 -26.23 0.39
CA MET A 377 -6.04 -24.80 0.17
C MET A 377 -4.85 -24.02 0.74
N ASP A 378 -4.45 -22.95 0.06
CA ASP A 378 -3.58 -21.91 0.61
C ASP A 378 -4.24 -20.54 0.49
N PHE A 379 -4.09 -19.71 1.52
CA PHE A 379 -4.64 -18.36 1.51
C PHE A 379 -3.74 -17.38 2.26
N LYS A 380 -3.84 -16.11 1.90
CA LYS A 380 -2.84 -15.07 2.19
C LYS A 380 -3.65 -13.85 2.60
N VAL A 381 -3.40 -13.32 3.80
CA VAL A 381 -4.23 -12.26 4.39
C VAL A 381 -3.32 -11.17 4.95
N ALA A 382 -3.52 -9.95 4.49
CA ALA A 382 -2.84 -8.75 4.97
C ALA A 382 -3.83 -7.81 5.68
N GLY A 383 -3.36 -7.10 6.70
CA GLY A 383 -4.15 -6.16 7.48
C GLY A 383 -3.63 -6.02 8.91
N ASN A 384 -4.48 -5.52 9.80
CA ASN A 384 -4.17 -5.36 11.22
C ASN A 384 -5.26 -6.01 12.11
N GLU A 385 -5.51 -5.45 13.29
CA GLU A 385 -6.58 -5.88 14.20
C GLU A 385 -7.96 -5.28 13.86
N ASP A 386 -8.01 -4.10 13.22
CA ASP A 386 -9.24 -3.42 12.84
C ASP A 386 -9.90 -4.07 11.61
N GLY A 387 -9.09 -4.59 10.69
CA GLY A 387 -9.57 -5.30 9.51
C GLY A 387 -8.48 -5.80 8.55
N ILE A 388 -8.94 -6.31 7.41
CA ILE A 388 -8.15 -6.82 6.29
C ILE A 388 -7.95 -5.70 5.25
N THR A 389 -6.77 -5.63 4.63
CA THR A 389 -6.49 -4.75 3.49
C THR A 389 -6.38 -5.49 2.16
N ALA A 390 -5.89 -6.74 2.17
CA ALA A 390 -5.89 -7.61 1.00
C ALA A 390 -6.01 -9.09 1.41
N PHE A 391 -6.64 -9.88 0.56
CA PHE A 391 -6.69 -11.32 0.70
C PHE A 391 -6.67 -12.05 -0.65
N GLN A 392 -5.98 -13.18 -0.68
CA GLN A 392 -5.91 -14.10 -1.81
C GLN A 392 -6.15 -15.52 -1.27
N MET A 393 -6.93 -16.34 -1.96
CA MET A 393 -7.20 -17.72 -1.58
C MET A 393 -7.25 -18.60 -2.82
N ASP A 394 -6.45 -19.67 -2.81
CA ASP A 394 -6.38 -20.70 -3.85
C ASP A 394 -6.84 -22.04 -3.23
N ILE A 395 -8.00 -22.53 -3.67
CA ILE A 395 -8.60 -23.79 -3.20
C ILE A 395 -8.33 -24.90 -4.23
N LYS A 396 -7.72 -25.99 -3.76
CA LYS A 396 -7.28 -27.12 -4.58
C LYS A 396 -8.26 -28.31 -4.56
N VAL A 397 -9.27 -28.30 -3.67
CA VAL A 397 -10.29 -29.36 -3.52
C VAL A 397 -11.72 -28.83 -3.31
N GLU A 398 -12.75 -29.63 -3.62
CA GLU A 398 -14.12 -29.34 -3.18
C GLU A 398 -14.33 -29.70 -1.69
N GLY A 399 -15.33 -29.09 -1.05
CA GLY A 399 -15.73 -29.40 0.34
C GLY A 399 -15.43 -28.33 1.40
N ILE A 400 -14.62 -27.33 1.09
CA ILE A 400 -14.32 -26.23 2.02
C ILE A 400 -15.55 -25.32 2.17
N THR A 401 -16.06 -25.21 3.40
CA THR A 401 -17.32 -24.49 3.69
C THR A 401 -17.09 -23.11 4.32
N LEU A 402 -18.10 -22.23 4.28
CA LEU A 402 -18.01 -20.87 4.85
C LEU A 402 -17.68 -20.83 6.37
N PRO A 403 -18.18 -21.75 7.24
CA PRO A 403 -17.70 -21.87 8.61
C PRO A 403 -16.19 -22.12 8.73
N VAL A 404 -15.66 -23.01 7.90
CA VAL A 404 -14.22 -23.35 7.88
C VAL A 404 -13.38 -22.16 7.41
N MET A 405 -13.85 -21.42 6.40
CA MET A 405 -13.23 -20.15 5.99
C MET A 405 -13.24 -19.11 7.12
N ARG A 406 -14.27 -19.08 7.97
CA ARG A 406 -14.32 -18.18 9.13
C ARG A 406 -13.28 -18.55 10.18
N GLU A 407 -13.20 -19.81 10.57
CA GLU A 407 -12.20 -20.30 11.53
C GLU A 407 -10.79 -20.01 11.02
N ALA A 408 -10.55 -20.26 9.73
CA ALA A 408 -9.28 -19.98 9.08
C ALA A 408 -8.92 -18.48 9.06
N LEU A 409 -9.90 -17.60 8.77
CA LEU A 409 -9.72 -16.15 8.82
C LEU A 409 -9.47 -15.63 10.26
N LEU A 410 -10.13 -16.20 11.27
CA LEU A 410 -9.92 -15.85 12.68
C LEU A 410 -8.52 -16.27 13.16
N GLN A 411 -8.07 -17.48 12.84
CA GLN A 411 -6.70 -17.93 13.10
C GLN A 411 -5.67 -17.06 12.35
N ALA A 412 -5.99 -16.65 11.11
CA ALA A 412 -5.16 -15.72 10.35
C ALA A 412 -5.04 -14.35 11.03
N ARG A 413 -6.13 -13.77 11.55
CA ARG A 413 -6.12 -12.51 12.30
C ARG A 413 -5.25 -12.58 13.55
N ASP A 414 -5.40 -13.64 14.33
CA ASP A 414 -4.60 -13.84 15.54
C ASP A 414 -3.13 -14.19 15.21
N GLY A 415 -2.87 -14.65 13.98
CA GLY A 415 -1.55 -14.71 13.36
C GLY A 415 -0.99 -13.34 12.95
N ARG A 416 -1.78 -12.48 12.28
CA ARG A 416 -1.40 -11.09 11.93
C ARG A 416 -1.04 -10.29 13.19
N ARG A 417 -1.83 -10.42 14.28
CA ARG A 417 -1.52 -9.82 15.60
C ARG A 417 -0.14 -10.25 16.10
N ARG A 418 0.16 -11.55 16.10
CA ARG A 418 1.46 -12.10 16.53
C ARG A 418 2.61 -11.54 15.67
N ILE A 419 2.45 -11.47 14.35
CA ILE A 419 3.46 -10.89 13.44
C ILE A 419 3.67 -9.40 13.69
N LEU A 420 2.60 -8.62 13.87
CA LEU A 420 2.68 -7.19 14.22
C LEU A 420 3.43 -6.96 15.54
N ALA A 421 3.18 -7.81 16.56
CA ALA A 421 3.87 -7.72 17.83
C ALA A 421 5.40 -7.95 17.71
N GLU A 422 5.86 -8.81 16.79
CA GLU A 422 7.28 -8.97 16.49
C GLU A 422 7.85 -7.84 15.61
N MET A 423 7.08 -7.33 14.64
CA MET A 423 7.47 -6.15 13.84
C MET A 423 7.67 -4.90 14.71
N MET A 424 6.91 -4.75 15.81
CA MET A 424 7.11 -3.66 16.77
C MET A 424 8.39 -3.77 17.60
N LYS A 425 9.11 -4.91 17.54
CA LYS A 425 10.43 -5.13 18.17
C LYS A 425 11.60 -4.94 17.19
N CYS A 426 11.33 -4.41 15.98
CA CYS A 426 12.33 -4.16 14.94
C CYS A 426 13.55 -3.38 15.48
N SER A 427 14.76 -3.86 15.19
CA SER A 427 16.01 -3.32 15.72
C SER A 427 17.12 -3.33 14.65
N PRO A 428 17.64 -2.17 14.18
CA PRO A 428 17.20 -0.82 14.54
C PRO A 428 15.72 -0.57 14.20
N PRO A 429 14.98 0.23 15.00
CA PRO A 429 13.60 0.58 14.70
C PRO A 429 13.51 1.54 13.50
N PRO A 430 12.34 1.65 12.83
CA PRO A 430 12.16 2.57 11.70
C PRO A 430 12.43 4.03 12.10
N ALA A 431 13.19 4.77 11.28
CA ALA A 431 13.62 6.13 11.58
C ALA A 431 12.51 7.20 11.65
N LYS A 432 11.32 6.94 11.06
CA LYS A 432 10.11 7.78 11.14
C LYS A 432 10.33 9.26 10.81
N SER A 433 11.32 9.54 9.96
CA SER A 433 11.71 10.87 9.53
C SER A 433 12.24 10.79 8.09
N LEU A 434 12.03 11.86 7.30
CA LEU A 434 12.48 11.89 5.91
C LEU A 434 14.01 11.79 5.84
N SER A 435 14.52 10.84 5.06
CA SER A 435 15.95 10.70 4.83
C SER A 435 16.54 11.96 4.19
N LYS A 436 17.74 12.34 4.63
CA LYS A 436 18.54 13.47 4.10
C LYS A 436 18.90 13.38 2.61
N TYR A 437 18.59 12.25 1.96
CA TYR A 437 18.76 12.03 0.51
C TYR A 437 17.45 12.12 -0.27
N ALA A 438 16.30 12.15 0.40
CA ALA A 438 15.00 12.32 -0.23
C ALA A 438 14.80 13.78 -0.67
N PRO A 439 14.10 14.03 -1.80
CA PRO A 439 13.75 15.38 -2.19
C PRO A 439 12.84 16.04 -1.14
N LEU A 440 13.01 17.33 -0.91
CA LEU A 440 12.17 18.14 -0.03
C LEU A 440 11.03 18.74 -0.86
N ILE A 441 9.79 18.30 -0.61
CA ILE A 441 8.60 18.84 -1.29
C ILE A 441 7.83 19.74 -0.32
N HIS A 442 7.82 21.05 -0.56
CA HIS A 442 7.00 22.00 0.18
C HIS A 442 5.70 22.29 -0.55
N ILE A 443 4.57 22.13 0.14
CA ILE A 443 3.26 22.58 -0.34
C ILE A 443 2.96 23.96 0.25
N MET A 444 2.65 24.94 -0.59
CA MET A 444 2.07 26.22 -0.17
C MET A 444 0.78 26.49 -0.94
N LYS A 445 -0.20 27.15 -0.30
CA LYS A 445 -1.46 27.53 -0.95
C LYS A 445 -1.46 29.02 -1.28
N VAL A 446 -1.85 29.32 -2.52
CA VAL A 446 -1.94 30.65 -3.13
C VAL A 446 -3.39 30.89 -3.56
N ALA A 447 -3.81 32.14 -3.72
CA ALA A 447 -5.11 32.44 -4.33
C ALA A 447 -5.13 31.96 -5.81
N PRO A 448 -6.13 31.17 -6.27
CA PRO A 448 -6.17 30.59 -7.62
C PRO A 448 -5.87 31.58 -8.75
N GLU A 449 -6.46 32.78 -8.68
CA GLU A 449 -6.25 33.87 -9.64
C GLU A 449 -4.77 34.23 -9.88
N LYS A 450 -3.91 34.02 -8.88
CA LYS A 450 -2.50 34.44 -8.88
C LYS A 450 -1.55 33.33 -9.34
N VAL A 451 -2.03 32.10 -9.55
CA VAL A 451 -1.23 30.98 -10.10
C VAL A 451 -0.61 31.36 -11.45
N ASN A 452 -1.39 32.04 -12.32
CA ASN A 452 -0.92 32.57 -13.60
C ASN A 452 0.29 33.54 -13.48
N MET A 453 0.45 34.22 -12.35
CA MET A 453 1.60 35.10 -12.10
C MET A 453 2.89 34.34 -11.76
N ILE A 454 2.78 33.11 -11.27
CA ILE A 454 3.90 32.20 -10.99
C ILE A 454 4.37 31.56 -12.30
N ILE A 455 3.43 30.99 -13.07
CA ILE A 455 3.71 30.34 -14.36
C ILE A 455 4.28 31.36 -15.36
N GLY A 456 3.62 32.51 -15.50
CA GLY A 456 3.93 33.51 -16.51
C GLY A 456 3.60 33.07 -17.95
N SER A 457 3.83 33.94 -18.93
CA SER A 457 3.49 33.67 -20.32
C SER A 457 4.29 32.46 -20.87
N GLY A 458 3.58 31.37 -21.17
CA GLY A 458 4.16 30.12 -21.67
C GLY A 458 5.10 29.42 -20.68
N GLY A 459 4.89 29.58 -19.38
CA GLY A 459 5.75 28.95 -18.34
C GLY A 459 7.14 29.58 -18.20
N LYS A 460 7.40 30.74 -18.81
CA LYS A 460 8.70 31.41 -18.75
C LYS A 460 9.11 31.81 -17.32
N LYS A 461 8.15 32.23 -16.48
CA LYS A 461 8.47 32.78 -15.16
C LYS A 461 8.76 31.67 -14.14
N VAL A 462 7.98 30.59 -14.15
CA VAL A 462 8.28 29.40 -13.33
C VAL A 462 9.63 28.78 -13.71
N LYS A 463 9.98 28.73 -15.00
CA LYS A 463 11.31 28.29 -15.45
C LYS A 463 12.44 29.20 -14.95
N SER A 464 12.25 30.52 -15.01
CA SER A 464 13.21 31.48 -14.46
C SER A 464 13.43 31.31 -12.95
N ILE A 465 12.36 31.02 -12.18
CA ILE A 465 12.47 30.77 -10.73
C ILE A 465 13.23 29.46 -10.48
N ILE A 466 12.95 28.40 -11.24
CA ILE A 466 13.68 27.12 -11.18
C ILE A 466 15.19 27.34 -11.43
N GLU A 467 15.53 28.07 -12.49
CA GLU A 467 16.92 28.35 -12.90
C GLU A 467 17.66 29.26 -11.90
N GLU A 468 17.00 30.28 -11.34
CA GLU A 468 17.57 31.20 -10.34
C GLU A 468 17.78 30.52 -8.97
N THR A 469 16.87 29.62 -8.56
CA THR A 469 16.85 29.06 -7.20
C THR A 469 17.53 27.71 -7.07
N GLY A 470 17.66 26.94 -8.15
CA GLY A 470 18.24 25.59 -8.15
C GLY A 470 17.31 24.49 -7.63
N VAL A 471 16.00 24.77 -7.48
CA VAL A 471 15.00 23.73 -7.18
C VAL A 471 14.79 22.81 -8.40
N GLU A 472 14.30 21.59 -8.18
CA GLU A 472 14.11 20.61 -9.27
C GLU A 472 12.82 20.85 -10.06
N ALA A 473 11.73 21.17 -9.35
CA ALA A 473 10.41 21.39 -9.95
C ALA A 473 9.57 22.38 -9.13
N ILE A 474 8.63 23.04 -9.81
CA ILE A 474 7.57 23.86 -9.22
C ILE A 474 6.28 23.50 -9.96
N ASP A 475 5.46 22.64 -9.35
CA ASP A 475 4.16 22.23 -9.88
C ASP A 475 3.06 23.15 -9.32
N THR A 476 2.18 23.63 -10.19
CA THR A 476 1.05 24.51 -9.81
C THR A 476 -0.28 23.90 -10.24
N GLN A 477 -1.26 23.88 -9.35
CA GLN A 477 -2.62 23.40 -9.61
C GLN A 477 -3.62 24.57 -9.66
N ASP A 478 -4.70 24.39 -10.42
CA ASP A 478 -5.74 25.42 -10.63
C ASP A 478 -6.51 25.81 -9.35
N ASP A 479 -6.45 24.97 -8.31
CA ASP A 479 -7.05 25.22 -6.99
C ASP A 479 -6.20 26.14 -6.09
N GLY A 480 -5.03 26.58 -6.58
CA GLY A 480 -4.08 27.40 -5.86
C GLY A 480 -3.00 26.64 -5.09
N ILE A 481 -2.94 25.30 -5.15
CA ILE A 481 -1.83 24.53 -4.57
C ILE A 481 -0.57 24.68 -5.43
N VAL A 482 0.54 25.02 -4.77
CA VAL A 482 1.90 25.08 -5.36
C VAL A 482 2.79 24.10 -4.61
N LYS A 483 3.39 23.15 -5.32
CA LYS A 483 4.34 22.16 -4.80
C LYS A 483 5.75 22.52 -5.31
N ILE A 484 6.70 22.75 -4.41
CA ILE A 484 8.10 23.11 -4.72
C ILE A 484 8.99 21.93 -4.31
N THR A 485 9.72 21.34 -5.25
CA THR A 485 10.61 20.18 -5.03
C THR A 485 12.06 20.62 -5.08
N ALA A 486 12.83 20.42 -4.00
CA ALA A 486 14.23 20.84 -3.90
C ALA A 486 15.13 19.77 -3.25
N LYS A 487 16.44 19.82 -3.53
CA LYS A 487 17.44 18.94 -2.88
C LYS A 487 17.90 19.44 -1.51
N ASP A 488 17.72 20.72 -1.24
CA ASP A 488 18.21 21.39 -0.05
C ASP A 488 17.25 22.50 0.42
N LEU A 489 17.35 22.83 1.71
CA LEU A 489 16.46 23.79 2.36
C LEU A 489 16.73 25.25 1.95
N SER A 490 17.93 25.59 1.46
CA SER A 490 18.26 26.96 1.03
C SER A 490 17.59 27.29 -0.30
N SER A 491 17.68 26.39 -1.28
CA SER A 491 17.01 26.51 -2.57
C SER A 491 15.48 26.54 -2.40
N LEU A 492 14.95 25.72 -1.48
CA LEU A 492 13.53 25.68 -1.14
C LEU A 492 13.01 27.02 -0.57
N GLU A 493 13.67 27.58 0.45
CA GLU A 493 13.24 28.84 1.06
C GLU A 493 13.45 30.05 0.13
N LYS A 494 14.46 30.04 -0.76
CA LYS A 494 14.59 31.06 -1.83
C LYS A 494 13.38 31.05 -2.77
N SER A 495 13.02 29.88 -3.31
CA SER A 495 11.89 29.71 -4.24
C SER A 495 10.55 30.09 -3.59
N LYS A 496 10.32 29.60 -2.37
CA LYS A 496 9.18 29.96 -1.53
C LYS A 496 9.10 31.47 -1.25
N SER A 497 10.23 32.13 -0.98
CA SER A 497 10.30 33.59 -0.79
C SER A 497 9.90 34.32 -2.08
N ILE A 498 10.47 33.96 -3.23
CA ILE A 498 10.15 34.57 -4.53
C ILE A 498 8.67 34.36 -4.88
N ILE A 499 8.13 33.15 -4.75
CA ILE A 499 6.71 32.85 -5.00
C ILE A 499 5.82 33.65 -4.04
N SER A 500 6.17 33.72 -2.76
CA SER A 500 5.43 34.51 -1.77
C SER A 500 5.42 35.99 -2.15
N SER A 501 6.56 36.59 -2.51
CA SER A 501 6.64 38.00 -2.92
C SER A 501 5.89 38.29 -4.23
N LEU A 502 5.90 37.35 -5.20
CA LEU A 502 5.14 37.49 -6.45
C LEU A 502 3.63 37.40 -6.25
N THR A 503 3.17 36.59 -5.30
CA THR A 503 1.75 36.29 -5.06
C THR A 503 1.12 37.17 -4.00
N MET A 504 1.91 37.74 -3.08
CA MET A 504 1.51 38.67 -2.01
C MET A 504 0.45 39.67 -2.50
N VAL A 505 -0.70 39.73 -1.84
CA VAL A 505 -1.69 40.79 -2.09
C VAL A 505 -1.39 41.93 -1.13
N PRO A 506 -1.09 43.15 -1.62
CA PRO A 506 -0.77 44.25 -0.72
C PRO A 506 -2.05 44.81 -0.08
N THR A 507 -2.12 44.82 1.26
CA THR A 507 -3.32 45.21 2.00
C THR A 507 -3.30 46.70 2.32
N VAL A 508 -4.44 47.38 2.17
CA VAL A 508 -4.54 48.80 2.57
C VAL A 508 -4.36 48.90 4.08
N GLY A 509 -3.38 49.69 4.52
CA GLY A 509 -2.94 49.80 5.90
C GLY A 509 -1.58 49.16 6.20
N ASP A 510 -1.10 48.22 5.36
CA ASP A 510 0.18 47.54 5.57
C ASP A 510 1.38 48.49 5.42
N ILE A 511 2.44 48.20 6.19
CA ILE A 511 3.70 48.96 6.22
C ILE A 511 4.81 48.14 5.59
N TYR A 512 5.24 48.53 4.40
CA TYR A 512 6.35 47.94 3.67
C TYR A 512 7.63 48.67 4.05
N ARG A 513 8.68 47.92 4.38
CA ARG A 513 9.94 48.48 4.90
C ARG A 513 11.11 48.22 3.96
N ASN A 514 12.07 49.14 3.96
CA ASN A 514 13.32 49.03 3.20
C ASN A 514 13.10 48.86 1.68
N CYS A 515 12.03 49.47 1.15
CA CYS A 515 11.59 49.36 -0.24
C CYS A 515 12.35 50.32 -1.16
N GLU A 516 12.62 49.91 -2.39
CA GLU A 516 13.57 50.60 -3.28
C GLU A 516 12.87 51.60 -4.22
N ILE A 517 13.40 52.82 -4.32
CA ILE A 517 12.92 53.84 -5.28
C ILE A 517 13.41 53.49 -6.69
N LYS A 518 12.50 53.08 -7.58
CA LYS A 518 12.82 52.71 -8.97
C LYS A 518 12.87 53.90 -9.91
N SER A 519 11.99 54.88 -9.73
CA SER A 519 12.01 56.11 -10.52
C SER A 519 11.43 57.31 -9.75
N ILE A 520 11.98 58.49 -10.05
CA ILE A 520 11.51 59.78 -9.55
C ILE A 520 10.76 60.46 -10.69
N VAL A 521 9.62 61.08 -10.38
CA VAL A 521 8.81 61.86 -11.32
C VAL A 521 8.44 63.22 -10.68
N PRO A 522 8.09 64.26 -11.45
CA PRO A 522 7.84 65.60 -10.90
C PRO A 522 6.73 65.68 -9.83
N TYR A 523 5.88 64.65 -9.72
CA TYR A 523 4.75 64.56 -8.78
C TYR A 523 4.93 63.47 -7.70
N GLY A 524 6.09 62.80 -7.61
CA GLY A 524 6.32 61.76 -6.60
C GLY A 524 7.44 60.77 -6.94
N VAL A 525 7.43 59.61 -6.30
CA VAL A 525 8.37 58.50 -6.55
C VAL A 525 7.63 57.17 -6.66
N PHE A 526 8.10 56.34 -7.58
CA PHE A 526 7.70 54.94 -7.69
C PHE A 526 8.61 54.07 -6.82
N VAL A 527 8.00 53.37 -5.86
CA VAL A 527 8.66 52.53 -4.88
C VAL A 527 8.24 51.08 -5.11
N GLU A 528 9.21 50.19 -5.29
CA GLU A 528 8.95 48.75 -5.43
C GLU A 528 8.72 48.13 -4.05
N ILE A 529 7.47 47.74 -3.76
CA ILE A 529 7.10 47.09 -2.49
C ILE A 529 7.20 45.56 -2.54
N ALA A 530 7.18 44.99 -3.75
CA ALA A 530 7.39 43.58 -4.04
C ALA A 530 7.85 43.43 -5.51
N PRO A 531 8.56 42.35 -5.91
CA PRO A 531 9.17 42.23 -7.24
C PRO A 531 8.18 42.40 -8.40
N GLY A 532 8.36 43.47 -9.18
CA GLY A 532 7.46 43.87 -10.27
C GLY A 532 6.15 44.51 -9.82
N ARG A 533 6.07 45.03 -8.59
CA ARG A 533 4.94 45.81 -8.07
C ARG A 533 5.40 47.14 -7.47
N GLU A 534 5.30 48.17 -8.29
CA GLU A 534 5.56 49.55 -7.90
C GLU A 534 4.29 50.24 -7.40
N GLY A 535 4.42 51.06 -6.36
CA GLY A 535 3.39 52.01 -5.94
C GLY A 535 3.89 53.44 -6.03
N LEU A 536 2.98 54.39 -6.27
CA LEU A 536 3.28 55.80 -6.31
C LEU A 536 3.16 56.41 -4.91
N CYS A 537 4.26 56.87 -4.35
CA CYS A 537 4.26 57.80 -3.23
C CYS A 537 4.21 59.22 -3.80
N HIS A 538 3.06 59.89 -3.67
CA HIS A 538 2.86 61.25 -4.17
C HIS A 538 3.73 62.26 -3.39
N ILE A 539 4.13 63.37 -4.01
CA ILE A 539 5.04 64.35 -3.40
C ILE A 539 4.53 64.88 -2.04
N SER A 540 3.21 65.02 -1.87
CA SER A 540 2.57 65.43 -0.60
C SER A 540 2.58 64.36 0.51
N GLU A 541 3.06 63.15 0.21
CA GLU A 541 3.07 61.99 1.11
C GLU A 541 4.48 61.48 1.41
N LEU A 542 5.53 62.20 0.99
CA LEU A 542 6.92 61.83 1.23
C LEU A 542 7.49 62.35 2.56
N THR A 543 7.11 63.56 2.93
CA THR A 543 7.65 64.34 4.05
C THR A 543 6.53 65.04 4.80
N SER A 544 6.77 65.41 6.07
CA SER A 544 5.87 66.29 6.82
C SER A 544 5.93 67.73 6.28
N ASP A 545 7.13 68.16 5.88
CA ASP A 545 7.40 69.48 5.31
C ASP A 545 7.12 69.56 3.81
N TRP A 546 6.86 70.77 3.31
CA TRP A 546 6.60 71.03 1.89
C TRP A 546 7.87 70.84 1.05
N LEU A 547 7.74 70.04 -0.01
CA LEU A 547 8.83 69.69 -0.92
C LEU A 547 8.56 70.25 -2.32
N ALA A 548 9.51 71.00 -2.88
CA ALA A 548 9.39 71.57 -4.23
C ALA A 548 9.48 70.51 -5.33
N LYS A 549 10.39 69.53 -5.16
CA LYS A 549 10.55 68.36 -6.02
C LYS A 549 10.93 67.13 -5.19
N ALA A 550 10.48 65.95 -5.60
CA ALA A 550 10.95 64.68 -5.01
C ALA A 550 12.46 64.46 -5.23
N GLU A 551 13.00 65.02 -6.32
CA GLU A 551 14.44 65.04 -6.69
C GLU A 551 15.35 65.69 -5.63
N ASP A 552 14.81 66.63 -4.83
CA ASP A 552 15.61 67.42 -3.88
C ASP A 552 15.90 66.65 -2.58
N ALA A 553 15.17 65.57 -2.30
CA ALA A 553 15.25 64.83 -1.03
C ALA A 553 15.50 63.31 -1.17
N PHE A 554 15.32 62.72 -2.36
CA PHE A 554 15.46 61.28 -2.59
C PHE A 554 16.22 60.96 -3.87
N LYS A 555 16.86 59.79 -3.92
CA LYS A 555 17.59 59.28 -5.10
C LYS A 555 17.04 57.94 -5.58
N VAL A 556 17.19 57.68 -6.88
CA VAL A 556 16.92 56.34 -7.45
C VAL A 556 17.87 55.33 -6.82
N GLY A 557 17.34 54.18 -6.40
CA GLY A 557 18.06 53.14 -5.64
C GLY A 557 18.13 53.38 -4.13
N GLU A 558 17.63 54.51 -3.62
CA GLU A 558 17.48 54.75 -2.18
C GLU A 558 16.35 53.89 -1.60
N ARG A 559 16.41 53.57 -0.30
CA ARG A 559 15.45 52.70 0.37
C ARG A 559 14.64 53.43 1.43
N VAL A 560 13.33 53.22 1.41
CA VAL A 560 12.34 53.93 2.22
C VAL A 560 11.29 52.97 2.81
N ASP A 561 10.78 53.32 3.98
CA ASP A 561 9.59 52.69 4.56
C ASP A 561 8.34 53.45 4.08
N VAL A 562 7.30 52.70 3.67
CA VAL A 562 6.08 53.22 3.04
C VAL A 562 4.84 52.42 3.47
N LYS A 563 3.75 53.12 3.75
CA LYS A 563 2.44 52.53 4.06
C LYS A 563 1.56 52.54 2.82
N LEU A 564 0.85 51.43 2.53
CA LEU A 564 -0.18 51.43 1.49
C LEU A 564 -1.44 52.15 2.00
N THR A 565 -1.82 53.24 1.33
CA THR A 565 -2.97 54.07 1.73
C THR A 565 -4.24 53.77 0.94
N GLU A 566 -4.10 53.38 -0.33
CA GLU A 566 -5.23 53.13 -1.22
C GLU A 566 -4.81 52.25 -2.41
N VAL A 567 -5.77 51.53 -3.00
CA VAL A 567 -5.61 50.83 -4.27
C VAL A 567 -6.73 51.30 -5.20
N ASN A 568 -6.38 52.01 -6.28
CA ASN A 568 -7.36 52.54 -7.22
C ASN A 568 -8.02 51.40 -8.03
N ASP A 569 -9.19 51.65 -8.62
CA ASP A 569 -9.96 50.72 -9.49
C ASP A 569 -9.13 50.06 -10.63
N LYS A 570 -8.01 50.68 -11.02
CA LYS A 570 -7.08 50.20 -12.05
C LYS A 570 -5.93 49.34 -11.48
N GLY A 571 -5.99 48.93 -10.21
CA GLY A 571 -4.95 48.18 -9.51
C GLY A 571 -3.70 48.99 -9.16
N GLN A 572 -3.74 50.32 -9.30
CA GLN A 572 -2.61 51.20 -8.98
C GLN A 572 -2.50 51.45 -7.49
N LEU A 573 -1.32 51.22 -6.94
CA LEU A 573 -1.03 51.31 -5.50
C LEU A 573 -0.62 52.75 -5.12
N ARG A 574 -1.29 53.33 -4.12
CA ARG A 574 -0.92 54.62 -3.50
C ARG A 574 -0.19 54.38 -2.19
N LEU A 575 0.96 55.04 -2.04
CA LEU A 575 1.85 54.90 -0.89
C LEU A 575 1.96 56.23 -0.13
N SER A 576 2.23 56.16 1.18
CA SER A 576 2.64 57.29 2.00
C SER A 576 3.76 56.92 2.95
N ARG A 577 4.84 57.71 2.91
CA ARG A 577 5.91 57.73 3.93
C ARG A 577 5.54 58.65 5.08
N ARG A 578 4.82 59.75 4.80
CA ARG A 578 4.31 60.73 5.77
C ARG A 578 3.44 60.07 6.84
N ALA A 579 2.64 59.06 6.48
CA ALA A 579 1.85 58.26 7.41
C ALA A 579 2.66 57.37 8.40
N LEU A 580 4.00 57.42 8.32
CA LEU A 580 4.95 56.74 9.22
C LEU A 580 5.85 57.73 10.00
N LEU A 581 5.79 59.02 9.69
CA LEU A 581 6.54 60.06 10.40
C LEU A 581 5.77 60.47 11.68
N PRO A 582 6.47 60.79 12.79
CA PRO A 582 5.80 61.30 13.98
C PRO A 582 5.13 62.64 13.67
N VAL A 583 3.86 62.77 14.05
CA VAL A 583 3.13 64.04 13.96
C VAL A 583 3.69 64.98 15.04
N PRO A 584 4.09 66.23 14.71
CA PRO A 584 4.48 67.19 15.73
C PRO A 584 3.27 67.55 16.60
N GLU A 585 3.41 67.40 17.92
CA GLU A 585 2.35 67.81 18.85
C GLU A 585 2.17 69.33 18.82
N THR A 586 0.97 69.78 18.46
CA THR A 586 0.50 71.14 18.72
C THR A 586 -0.76 71.08 19.59
N SER A 587 -0.75 71.90 20.63
CA SER A 587 -1.78 71.98 21.67
C SER A 587 -2.11 73.47 21.93
N PRO A 588 -3.11 73.81 22.77
CA PRO A 588 -4.47 73.98 22.27
C PRO A 588 -5.08 75.35 22.62
N GLU A 589 -6.20 75.71 21.98
CA GLU A 589 -7.13 76.71 22.56
C GLU A 589 -8.57 76.52 22.05
N ASP A 590 -9.55 77.11 22.75
CA ASP A 590 -10.98 76.70 22.76
C ASP A 590 -11.93 77.91 22.46
N PRO A 591 -13.24 78.01 22.81
CA PRO A 591 -14.26 78.20 21.76
C PRO A 591 -15.20 79.43 21.91
N SER A 592 -15.83 79.90 20.81
CA SER A 592 -17.04 80.77 20.89
C SER A 592 -17.96 80.83 19.65
N SER A 593 -18.94 79.92 19.61
CA SER A 593 -20.39 80.14 19.35
C SER A 593 -20.97 81.06 18.23
N LYS A 594 -21.94 80.49 17.46
CA LYS A 594 -23.24 81.08 16.99
C LYS A 594 -23.19 82.12 15.82
N GLN A 595 -24.26 82.40 15.05
CA GLN A 595 -25.67 81.91 14.97
C GLN A 595 -26.30 82.18 13.57
N LEU A 596 -27.43 81.53 13.24
CA LEU A 596 -28.57 81.96 12.37
C LEU A 596 -29.52 80.75 12.15
N THR A 597 -30.50 80.43 13.02
CA THR A 597 -31.87 80.99 13.19
C THR A 597 -32.81 80.85 11.97
N GLY A 598 -33.84 79.99 12.08
CA GLY A 598 -34.94 79.85 11.12
C GLY A 598 -35.98 78.80 11.55
N ASN A 599 -37.03 79.23 12.24
CA ASN A 599 -38.20 78.48 12.76
C ASN A 599 -39.45 79.41 12.60
N PRO A 600 -40.72 79.04 12.87
CA PRO A 600 -41.30 77.79 13.43
C PRO A 600 -42.45 77.20 12.54
N ASP A 601 -43.28 76.20 12.92
CA ASP A 601 -43.54 75.47 14.20
C ASP A 601 -43.79 73.94 13.92
N VAL A 602 -44.60 73.07 14.57
CA VAL A 602 -45.77 73.21 15.49
C VAL A 602 -45.97 72.04 16.48
N VAL A 603 -46.69 72.37 17.57
CA VAL A 603 -47.29 71.59 18.69
C VAL A 603 -48.03 70.29 18.24
N VAL A 604 -47.98 69.12 18.94
CA VAL A 604 -48.39 68.77 20.34
C VAL A 604 -47.43 67.68 20.91
N ILE A 605 -46.66 67.86 22.01
CA ILE A 605 -47.00 67.80 23.47
C ILE A 605 -47.57 66.42 23.89
N ALA A 606 -47.01 65.65 24.86
CA ALA A 606 -45.78 65.74 25.69
C ALA A 606 -45.46 64.28 26.22
N ASP A 607 -44.72 63.92 27.30
CA ASP A 607 -44.15 64.63 28.47
C ASP A 607 -42.92 63.93 29.11
N SER A 608 -43.07 63.15 30.21
CA SER A 608 -41.98 62.77 31.15
C SER A 608 -41.98 61.28 31.60
N GLY A 609 -40.88 60.71 32.13
CA GLY A 609 -39.48 61.17 32.15
C GLY A 609 -38.60 60.59 33.29
N LYS A 610 -37.25 60.69 33.14
CA LYS A 610 -36.16 60.56 34.17
C LYS A 610 -35.89 59.15 34.79
N ALA A 611 -34.67 58.82 35.27
CA ALA A 611 -33.31 59.41 35.16
C ALA A 611 -32.19 58.39 35.56
N SER A 612 -30.92 58.76 35.29
CA SER A 612 -29.66 58.60 36.09
C SER A 612 -29.39 57.38 36.99
N ASP A 613 -28.16 56.88 37.23
CA ASP A 613 -26.78 56.89 36.63
C ASP A 613 -26.00 55.78 37.44
N GLU A 614 -24.68 55.61 37.66
CA GLU A 614 -23.37 56.22 37.32
C GLU A 614 -22.26 55.16 37.67
N GLY A 615 -21.00 55.33 37.23
CA GLY A 615 -19.83 54.88 38.01
C GLY A 615 -18.82 53.92 37.33
N ALA A 616 -17.52 54.22 37.46
CA ALA A 616 -16.38 53.43 36.97
C ALA A 616 -15.16 53.56 37.94
N PRO A 617 -13.91 53.25 37.56
CA PRO A 617 -13.30 51.94 37.28
C PRO A 617 -12.09 51.64 38.21
N GLN A 618 -11.40 50.50 38.06
CA GLN A 618 -9.95 50.44 38.43
C GLN A 618 -9.08 49.45 37.63
N LYS A 619 -7.76 49.67 37.75
CA LYS A 619 -6.65 49.18 36.90
C LYS A 619 -6.23 47.74 37.26
N TYR A 620 -5.87 46.85 36.32
CA TYR A 620 -4.63 46.77 35.50
C TYR A 620 -3.35 46.42 36.29
N VAL A 621 -2.69 45.29 35.94
CA VAL A 621 -1.23 44.96 35.95
C VAL A 621 -0.96 43.43 36.17
N SER A 622 0.24 42.96 35.82
CA SER A 622 0.66 41.62 35.37
C SER A 622 1.06 40.53 36.41
N VAL A 623 0.89 39.26 36.01
CA VAL A 623 1.90 38.15 35.87
C VAL A 623 3.18 38.25 36.78
N PRO A 624 3.67 37.20 37.53
CA PRO A 624 3.92 35.83 37.02
C PRO A 624 3.89 34.59 37.98
N LYS A 625 4.07 33.40 37.36
CA LYS A 625 4.65 32.09 37.82
C LYS A 625 4.78 31.70 39.32
N ALA A 626 4.22 30.53 39.66
CA ALA A 626 4.84 29.35 40.32
C ALA A 626 3.86 28.15 40.13
N GLU A 627 4.22 26.95 39.65
CA GLU A 627 4.90 25.81 40.33
C GLU A 627 4.20 25.32 41.62
N GLY A 628 3.78 24.03 41.69
CA GLY A 628 3.00 23.60 42.89
C GLY A 628 2.37 22.20 43.08
N LEU A 629 2.74 21.11 42.36
CA LEU A 629 2.56 19.69 42.79
C LEU A 629 1.14 19.10 43.10
N ALA A 630 1.11 17.76 43.27
CA ALA A 630 0.00 16.86 43.66
C ALA A 630 -1.23 16.82 42.71
N GLU A 631 -1.58 15.73 42.04
CA GLU A 631 -1.92 14.37 42.54
C GLU A 631 -3.05 14.32 43.59
N GLU A 632 -4.24 13.91 43.15
CA GLU A 632 -5.02 12.94 43.92
C GLU A 632 -5.81 12.01 42.99
N LYS A 633 -5.72 10.69 43.25
CA LYS A 633 -6.57 9.67 42.62
C LYS A 633 -7.70 9.34 43.58
N ILE A 634 -8.95 9.35 43.11
CA ILE A 634 -10.02 8.60 43.76
C ILE A 634 -10.68 7.66 42.73
N ASP A 635 -11.06 6.48 43.21
CA ASP A 635 -11.29 5.28 42.41
C ASP A 635 -12.78 5.09 42.00
N ARG A 636 -13.00 4.07 41.17
CA ARG A 636 -14.25 3.56 40.61
C ARG A 636 -15.47 3.60 41.55
N ALA A 637 -16.64 3.78 40.93
CA ALA A 637 -17.85 3.08 41.32
C ALA A 637 -18.51 2.40 40.10
N LYS A 638 -18.71 1.08 40.16
CA LYS A 638 -19.59 0.34 39.23
C LYS A 638 -20.99 0.26 39.84
N VAL A 639 -22.03 0.44 39.02
CA VAL A 639 -23.37 -0.07 39.31
C VAL A 639 -23.86 -0.88 38.10
N LYS A 640 -24.50 -2.02 38.36
CA LYS A 640 -25.14 -2.92 37.40
C LYS A 640 -26.67 -2.87 37.60
N SER A 641 -27.40 -3.56 36.71
CA SER A 641 -28.85 -3.85 36.79
C SER A 641 -29.78 -2.68 36.41
N SER A 642 -30.95 -2.91 35.81
CA SER A 642 -31.47 -4.15 35.16
C SER A 642 -32.59 -3.84 34.16
N ALA A 643 -32.92 -4.83 33.33
CA ALA A 643 -33.88 -4.77 32.23
C ALA A 643 -35.33 -4.41 32.62
N THR A 644 -36.05 -3.83 31.66
CA THR A 644 -37.51 -3.94 31.53
C THR A 644 -37.88 -4.15 30.06
N LYS A 645 -38.80 -5.07 29.77
CA LYS A 645 -39.43 -5.21 28.43
C LYS A 645 -40.71 -4.39 28.37
N VAL A 646 -40.92 -3.65 27.29
CA VAL A 646 -42.27 -3.38 26.73
C VAL A 646 -42.16 -3.45 25.20
N ALA A 647 -43.17 -3.99 24.54
CA ALA A 647 -43.31 -3.97 23.10
C ALA A 647 -44.69 -3.43 22.72
N THR A 648 -44.75 -2.50 21.76
CA THR A 648 -45.99 -2.05 21.12
C THR A 648 -45.74 -1.76 19.65
N SER A 649 -46.73 -2.05 18.82
CA SER A 649 -46.73 -1.81 17.39
C SER A 649 -47.46 -0.50 17.05
N SER A 650 -47.14 0.12 15.92
CA SER A 650 -48.08 0.22 14.77
C SER A 650 -47.64 1.24 13.70
N LYS A 651 -48.25 1.08 12.51
CA LYS A 651 -48.21 1.97 11.33
C LYS A 651 -48.81 3.36 11.71
N SER A 652 -48.67 4.46 10.97
CA SER A 652 -48.67 4.65 9.50
C SER A 652 -48.50 6.13 9.11
N ASN A 653 -48.08 6.41 7.86
CA ASN A 653 -48.42 7.61 7.06
C ASN A 653 -47.93 9.01 7.58
N SER A 654 -47.86 10.09 6.79
CA SER A 654 -47.62 10.30 5.34
C SER A 654 -47.57 11.83 5.04
N ALA A 655 -46.60 12.33 4.27
CA ALA A 655 -46.73 13.59 3.50
C ALA A 655 -45.55 13.82 2.54
N GLU A 656 -45.82 14.27 1.32
CA GLU A 656 -44.86 14.95 0.44
C GLU A 656 -45.03 16.47 0.56
N THR A 657 -43.98 17.27 0.36
CA THR A 657 -44.08 18.56 -0.35
C THR A 657 -42.75 18.92 -1.02
N THR A 658 -42.67 18.56 -2.28
CA THR A 658 -41.96 19.19 -3.40
C THR A 658 -41.51 20.66 -3.21
N LEU A 659 -40.31 21.03 -3.67
CA LEU A 659 -40.19 21.88 -4.87
C LEU A 659 -38.75 21.96 -5.46
N LEU A 660 -38.74 21.99 -6.79
CA LEU A 660 -37.63 22.10 -7.76
C LEU A 660 -37.36 23.62 -8.07
N PRO A 661 -36.39 24.09 -8.93
CA PRO A 661 -36.21 23.56 -10.30
C PRO A 661 -34.98 23.87 -11.20
N ARG A 662 -34.95 23.15 -12.36
CA ARG A 662 -34.21 23.42 -13.64
C ARG A 662 -32.69 23.11 -13.60
N LYS A 663 -31.98 22.72 -14.67
CA LYS A 663 -32.17 22.74 -16.16
C LYS A 663 -31.16 21.70 -16.74
N LYS A 664 -31.36 20.82 -17.74
CA LYS A 664 -32.49 20.20 -18.48
C LYS A 664 -31.94 18.87 -19.10
N VAL A 665 -32.59 18.25 -20.11
CA VAL A 665 -32.26 16.91 -20.69
C VAL A 665 -32.46 16.88 -22.23
N PHE A 666 -31.67 16.08 -22.99
CA PHE A 666 -31.90 15.73 -24.42
C PHE A 666 -32.40 14.28 -24.63
N LYS A 667 -32.97 13.99 -25.80
CA LYS A 667 -34.03 12.98 -25.96
C LYS A 667 -33.67 11.79 -26.87
N ARG A 668 -34.13 10.61 -26.49
CA ARG A 668 -34.11 9.34 -27.25
C ARG A 668 -34.98 9.42 -28.51
N VAL A 669 -34.55 8.78 -29.61
CA VAL A 669 -35.38 8.55 -30.81
C VAL A 669 -35.36 7.05 -31.16
N LYS A 670 -36.54 6.52 -31.53
CA LYS A 670 -36.73 5.27 -32.29
C LYS A 670 -37.60 5.60 -33.49
N LYS A 671 -37.27 5.09 -34.68
CA LYS A 671 -38.25 4.89 -35.76
C LYS A 671 -37.81 3.78 -36.71
N SER A 672 -38.78 3.18 -37.39
CA SER A 672 -38.65 2.06 -38.32
C SER A 672 -38.92 2.49 -39.76
N VAL A 673 -38.36 1.76 -40.74
CA VAL A 673 -38.74 1.76 -42.16
C VAL A 673 -38.61 0.31 -42.68
N SER A 674 -39.34 -0.07 -43.73
CA SER A 674 -39.47 -1.46 -44.21
C SER A 674 -39.60 -1.59 -45.75
N LYS A 675 -38.94 -2.60 -46.33
CA LYS A 675 -39.06 -3.09 -47.74
C LYS A 675 -38.70 -2.04 -48.83
N ALA A 676 -38.45 -2.38 -50.11
CA ALA A 676 -38.79 -3.54 -50.94
C ALA A 676 -37.82 -3.73 -52.15
N VAL A 677 -38.06 -4.75 -53.02
CA VAL A 677 -37.50 -4.95 -54.40
C VAL A 677 -36.01 -5.34 -54.44
N THR A 678 -35.46 -6.34 -55.16
CA THR A 678 -35.85 -7.53 -56.01
C THR A 678 -34.74 -8.59 -55.80
N GLY A 679 -34.80 -9.90 -56.10
CA GLY A 679 -35.72 -10.74 -56.89
C GLY A 679 -34.96 -11.44 -58.04
N VAL A 680 -34.78 -12.79 -58.01
CA VAL A 680 -34.36 -13.70 -59.12
C VAL A 680 -34.38 -15.18 -58.64
N SER A 681 -34.46 -16.15 -59.58
CA SER A 681 -34.48 -17.64 -59.46
C SER A 681 -33.51 -18.26 -58.42
N SER A 682 -33.81 -19.33 -57.66
CA SER A 682 -34.47 -20.64 -57.92
C SER A 682 -33.60 -21.70 -58.64
N ASN A 683 -33.16 -22.73 -57.90
CA ASN A 683 -33.26 -24.18 -58.20
C ASN A 683 -32.46 -25.04 -57.19
N ASP A 684 -32.97 -26.25 -56.93
CA ASP A 684 -32.33 -27.55 -56.61
C ASP A 684 -31.20 -27.65 -55.54
N GLY A 685 -31.08 -28.73 -54.76
CA GLY A 685 -31.89 -29.95 -54.65
C GLY A 685 -31.21 -31.00 -53.76
N GLU A 686 -32.02 -31.83 -53.07
CA GLU A 686 -31.67 -32.84 -52.03
C GLU A 686 -31.08 -32.32 -50.71
#